data_AF-A0A212JWU3-F1
#
_entry.id   AF-A0A212JWU3-F1
#
_cell.length_a   1.000
_cell.length_b   1.000
_cell.length_c   1.000
_cell.angle_alpha   90.00
_cell.angle_beta   90.00
_cell.angle_gamma   90.00
#
_symmetry.space_group_name_H-M   'P 1'
#
loop_
_entity.id
_entity.type
_entity.pdbx_description
1 polymer ?
#
loop_
_entity_poly.entity_id
_entity_poly.type
_entity_poly.pdbx_seq_one_letter_code
_entity_poly.pdbx_strand_id
1 'polypeptide(L)'
;MLNLSECSPKELFLPEELDLVVKYLYAKDILSPCGSDVYRSLYLRHILMRTRGIEGVNTNWRLSRPKNTVEDYDQAFRELVASMRQQGFIRENFIPVTTDGHLLAGCHRIAAAAALGIPLFTRVEEKIQKREWDFSWFVKHGFPQDDLLRILRGYADLLPESSTMFIVWPPMLRFAGHIREYIKKHLDIVGEIELSFEDNYIALSHLLYDMYYYTGKMGTISDNDAITRKITLFHGVEQKIVVFLATNIKNNKEQDIFDLSTRMKEDLRLSFDFHIPKDTYASLHAASSEDELRHMARLVLSPNNLKYLRLRLLQGIHPRLTELCETAKRVCAQHGISSNDICVVGSGPLGVLGLLEPGDFDCIAVSSERARWEDDLVYLHDDFMLVKKGFHKKQDGEALADDTIIRCPEWHFVYNGLKFANLDIIKDKKNVSRRPKDVLHLETIRLFENMLGLYDKEKILKDRITAEAIKRNLGIAALARTSMAEVQGPVHVTRAAVPDLAVYNRYLHHIFQSGHFTNNGQFAAGLEQRLANDLRAPRFALCANGTLALQLAVRAAGLAGKTVITTPFSYVATMTALLAEGCTPVFADIDEETLCLDPATMEERIAPETAGIVPVHVYGNMCDVEALTALSDRHGLPVVYDGAHAFGCEYMGKSLLDFGDYTACSFHSTQVFHTAEGGGVVSATDAGDAAIRLLRAFGHSGEEYQLAGINAKMSELHAAMGLSLIDTVDENIRQRGIVSGLYDAALRWGALRRPARRPEMTYNYAYYPVIFPDEDALLRVAGRLRERNIFPRRYFYPALNTLPYLPKRQSCPVAESVAPRVLCLPLYAGLDTAIVEYIARTINNAL
;
A
#
# COMPACT_ATOMS: atom_id res chain seq x y z
N MET A 1 37.22 6.71 -57.37
CA MET A 1 36.68 5.81 -56.34
C MET A 1 36.11 6.69 -55.23
N LEU A 2 34.87 6.45 -54.80
CA LEU A 2 34.29 7.17 -53.67
C LEU A 2 35.14 6.85 -52.42
N ASN A 3 35.69 7.87 -51.74
CA ASN A 3 36.43 7.69 -50.49
C ASN A 3 35.42 7.37 -49.37
N LEU A 4 35.10 6.07 -49.22
CA LEU A 4 34.09 5.55 -48.30
C LEU A 4 34.76 4.82 -47.15
N SER A 5 34.28 5.07 -45.93
CA SER A 5 34.70 4.36 -44.73
C SER A 5 33.63 3.36 -44.31
N GLU A 6 34.00 2.11 -44.08
CA GLU A 6 33.11 1.12 -43.46
C GLU A 6 33.05 1.34 -41.95
N CYS A 7 31.86 1.32 -41.35
CA CYS A 7 31.71 1.43 -39.90
C CYS A 7 30.52 0.62 -39.38
N SER A 8 30.50 0.40 -38.07
CA SER A 8 29.34 -0.18 -37.39
C SER A 8 28.21 0.86 -37.35
N PRO A 9 26.95 0.48 -37.66
CA PRO A 9 25.81 1.38 -37.54
C PRO A 9 25.67 2.03 -36.15
N LYS A 10 26.08 1.31 -35.09
CA LYS A 10 26.02 1.78 -33.69
C LYS A 10 26.84 3.07 -33.45
N GLU A 11 27.93 3.25 -34.19
CA GLU A 11 28.81 4.42 -34.05
C GLU A 11 28.11 5.73 -34.44
N LEU A 12 26.98 5.65 -35.14
CA LEU A 12 26.19 6.77 -35.62
C LEU A 12 24.98 7.10 -34.74
N PHE A 13 24.76 6.42 -33.61
CA PHE A 13 23.65 6.71 -32.71
C PHE A 13 24.06 7.76 -31.67
N LEU A 14 24.00 9.03 -32.05
CA LEU A 14 24.31 10.17 -31.18
C LEU A 14 23.10 10.57 -30.31
N PRO A 15 23.31 11.18 -29.13
CA PRO A 15 22.22 11.59 -28.24
C PRO A 15 21.25 12.62 -28.86
N GLU A 16 21.69 13.42 -29.83
CA GLU A 16 20.86 14.36 -30.59
C GLU A 16 20.15 13.75 -31.82
N GLU A 17 20.24 12.43 -32.03
CA GLU A 17 19.68 11.72 -33.17
C GLU A 17 18.74 10.58 -32.73
N LEU A 18 17.87 10.83 -31.74
CA LEU A 18 16.91 9.83 -31.24
C LEU A 18 15.87 9.40 -32.28
N ASP A 19 15.73 10.13 -33.39
CA ASP A 19 14.95 9.70 -34.53
C ASP A 19 15.48 8.41 -35.17
N LEU A 20 16.77 8.11 -35.04
CA LEU A 20 17.36 6.82 -35.42
C LEU A 20 16.83 5.69 -34.55
N VAL A 21 16.71 5.91 -33.25
CA VAL A 21 16.20 4.90 -32.30
C VAL A 21 14.76 4.54 -32.64
N VAL A 22 13.91 5.53 -32.94
CA VAL A 22 12.53 5.31 -33.41
C VAL A 22 12.48 4.40 -34.64
N LYS A 23 13.33 4.67 -35.63
CA LYS A 23 13.40 3.86 -36.86
C LYS A 23 13.98 2.48 -36.60
N TYR A 24 14.97 2.37 -35.72
CA TYR A 24 15.61 1.12 -35.35
C TYR A 24 14.61 0.18 -34.65
N LEU A 25 13.86 0.71 -33.68
CA LEU A 25 12.79 -0.03 -33.01
C LEU A 25 11.76 -0.54 -34.02
N TYR A 26 11.36 0.29 -34.98
CA TYR A 26 10.43 -0.15 -36.00
C TYR A 26 11.03 -1.16 -37.01
N ALA A 27 12.31 -1.02 -37.37
CA ALA A 27 13.01 -2.01 -38.18
C ALA A 27 13.08 -3.39 -37.48
N LYS A 28 13.27 -3.42 -36.16
CA LYS A 28 13.20 -4.67 -35.38
C LYS A 28 11.82 -5.30 -35.44
N ASP A 29 10.76 -4.49 -35.38
CA ASP A 29 9.39 -4.96 -35.53
C ASP A 29 9.14 -5.57 -36.92
N ILE A 30 9.61 -4.92 -37.98
CA ILE A 30 9.52 -5.45 -39.36
C ILE A 30 10.25 -6.78 -39.51
N LEU A 31 11.43 -6.93 -38.88
CA LEU A 31 12.24 -8.15 -38.92
C LEU A 31 11.73 -9.24 -37.98
N SER A 32 10.89 -8.87 -37.02
CA SER A 32 10.31 -9.81 -36.07
C SER A 32 9.52 -10.87 -36.83
N PRO A 33 9.85 -12.17 -36.70
CA PRO A 33 9.16 -13.25 -37.40
C PRO A 33 7.67 -13.38 -37.00
N CYS A 34 7.22 -12.56 -36.04
CA CYS A 34 5.91 -12.62 -35.42
C CYS A 34 5.08 -11.35 -35.64
N GLY A 35 5.57 -10.39 -36.44
CA GLY A 35 4.79 -9.24 -36.89
C GLY A 35 4.31 -8.28 -35.80
N SER A 36 5.07 -8.06 -34.73
CA SER A 36 4.71 -7.02 -33.75
C SER A 36 4.78 -5.64 -34.42
N ASP A 37 3.66 -4.94 -34.57
CA ASP A 37 3.59 -3.56 -35.07
C ASP A 37 3.61 -2.54 -33.91
N VAL A 38 4.29 -2.90 -32.81
CA VAL A 38 4.30 -2.15 -31.54
C VAL A 38 4.86 -0.74 -31.70
N TYR A 39 5.98 -0.60 -32.40
CA TYR A 39 6.68 0.64 -32.65
C TYR A 39 6.24 1.32 -33.96
N ARG A 40 5.33 0.70 -34.73
CA ARG A 40 4.80 1.30 -35.96
C ARG A 40 4.11 2.63 -35.67
N SER A 41 3.29 2.68 -34.63
CA SER A 41 2.57 3.90 -34.22
C SER A 41 3.52 5.04 -33.84
N LEU A 42 4.55 4.72 -33.05
CA LEU A 42 5.64 5.64 -32.68
C LEU A 42 6.37 6.17 -33.93
N TYR A 43 6.71 5.29 -34.86
CA TYR A 43 7.35 5.66 -36.13
C TYR A 43 6.47 6.59 -36.96
N LEU A 44 5.20 6.24 -37.19
CA LEU A 44 4.26 7.04 -37.98
C LEU A 44 4.03 8.42 -37.35
N ARG A 45 3.88 8.49 -36.02
CA ARG A 45 3.79 9.76 -35.28
C ARG A 45 5.03 10.63 -35.51
N HIS A 46 6.21 10.04 -35.45
CA HIS A 46 7.46 10.75 -35.75
C HIS A 46 7.53 11.25 -37.18
N ILE A 47 7.17 10.43 -38.18
CA ILE A 47 7.13 10.88 -39.58
C ILE A 47 6.13 12.02 -39.74
N LEU A 48 4.93 11.91 -39.17
CA LEU A 48 3.90 12.94 -39.21
C LEU A 48 4.40 14.26 -38.60
N MET A 49 5.01 14.23 -37.42
CA MET A 49 5.51 15.45 -36.76
C MET A 49 6.70 16.07 -37.50
N ARG A 50 7.58 15.24 -38.08
CA ARG A 50 8.76 15.72 -38.81
C ARG A 50 8.42 16.31 -40.18
N THR A 51 7.50 15.68 -40.91
CA THR A 51 7.28 15.94 -42.35
C THR A 51 5.88 16.44 -42.69
N ARG A 52 4.96 16.48 -41.70
CA ARG A 52 3.51 16.65 -41.93
C ARG A 52 2.91 15.59 -42.86
N GLY A 53 3.58 14.45 -42.99
CA GLY A 53 3.19 13.35 -43.87
C GLY A 53 3.58 13.52 -45.33
N ILE A 54 4.32 14.58 -45.70
CA ILE A 54 4.66 14.90 -47.09
C ILE A 54 6.16 15.23 -47.19
N GLU A 55 6.87 14.56 -48.11
CA GLU A 55 8.24 14.92 -48.48
C GLU A 55 8.32 15.11 -50.00
N GLY A 56 8.62 16.34 -50.41
CA GLY A 56 8.72 16.70 -51.81
C GLY A 56 9.85 15.97 -52.54
N VAL A 57 9.81 16.01 -53.88
CA VAL A 57 10.85 15.45 -54.74
C VAL A 57 12.19 16.12 -54.41
N ASN A 58 13.11 15.39 -53.78
CA ASN A 58 14.43 15.94 -53.49
C ASN A 58 15.25 15.89 -54.78
N THR A 59 15.75 17.04 -55.19
CA THR A 59 16.47 17.23 -56.45
C THR A 59 17.83 16.50 -56.49
N ASN A 60 18.31 15.98 -55.37
CA ASN A 60 19.65 15.38 -55.24
C ASN A 60 19.69 13.85 -55.39
N TRP A 61 18.56 13.14 -55.30
CA TRP A 61 18.55 11.68 -55.28
C TRP A 61 17.63 11.05 -56.33
N ARG A 62 18.00 11.15 -57.62
CA ARG A 62 17.24 10.86 -58.86
C ARG A 62 16.33 9.60 -58.98
N LEU A 63 16.03 8.84 -57.92
CA LEU A 63 15.25 7.59 -57.96
C LEU A 63 14.23 7.41 -56.82
N SER A 64 14.05 8.32 -55.85
CA SER A 64 13.02 8.10 -54.82
C SER A 64 11.62 8.51 -55.29
N ARG A 65 10.64 7.61 -55.15
CA ARG A 65 9.22 7.95 -55.32
C ARG A 65 8.84 9.05 -54.33
N PRO A 66 8.03 10.05 -54.71
CA PRO A 66 7.49 11.03 -53.77
C PRO A 66 6.67 10.31 -52.69
N LYS A 67 6.81 10.75 -51.45
CA LYS A 67 6.03 10.25 -50.30
C LYS A 67 5.03 11.32 -49.91
N ASN A 68 3.76 11.04 -50.13
CA ASN A 68 2.66 11.99 -49.95
C ASN A 68 1.80 11.65 -48.72
N THR A 69 1.97 10.46 -48.15
CA THR A 69 1.33 10.05 -46.90
C THR A 69 2.32 9.39 -45.94
N VAL A 70 1.95 9.23 -44.67
CA VAL A 70 2.75 8.48 -43.69
C VAL A 70 2.79 6.98 -44.02
N GLU A 71 1.80 6.47 -44.74
CA GLU A 71 1.75 5.10 -45.26
C GLU A 71 2.81 4.86 -46.35
N ASP A 72 3.08 5.86 -47.20
CA ASP A 72 4.17 5.77 -48.19
C ASP A 72 5.54 5.62 -47.50
N TYR A 73 5.70 6.23 -46.32
CA TYR A 73 6.90 6.07 -45.49
C TYR A 73 7.02 4.71 -44.84
N ASP A 74 5.91 4.13 -44.40
CA ASP A 74 5.84 2.78 -43.85
C ASP A 74 6.23 1.76 -44.93
N GLN A 75 5.53 1.79 -46.06
CA GLN A 75 5.78 0.87 -47.17
C GLN A 75 7.23 0.95 -47.67
N ALA A 76 7.73 2.16 -47.93
CA ALA A 76 9.11 2.33 -48.39
C ALA A 76 10.15 1.85 -47.37
N PHE A 77 9.85 1.95 -46.07
CA PHE A 77 10.78 1.47 -45.05
C PHE A 77 10.76 -0.06 -44.93
N ARG A 78 9.58 -0.69 -45.02
CA ARG A 78 9.46 -2.15 -45.09
C ARG A 78 10.19 -2.73 -46.30
N GLU A 79 10.02 -2.11 -47.48
CA GLU A 79 10.73 -2.48 -48.70
C GLU A 79 12.26 -2.34 -48.53
N LEU A 80 12.72 -1.26 -47.91
CA LEU A 80 14.14 -1.06 -47.61
C LEU A 80 14.69 -2.17 -46.69
N VAL A 81 13.99 -2.48 -45.59
CA VAL A 81 14.41 -3.52 -44.64
C VAL A 81 14.44 -4.89 -45.32
N ALA A 82 13.41 -5.22 -46.13
CA ALA A 82 13.34 -6.47 -46.87
C ALA A 82 14.47 -6.59 -47.91
N SER A 83 14.71 -5.52 -48.69
CA SER A 83 15.80 -5.46 -49.67
C SER A 83 17.16 -5.63 -49.00
N MET A 84 17.39 -4.94 -47.89
CA MET A 84 18.65 -4.99 -47.15
C MET A 84 18.88 -6.36 -46.49
N ARG A 85 17.81 -7.03 -46.03
CA ARG A 85 17.88 -8.42 -45.54
C ARG A 85 18.30 -9.41 -46.62
N GLN A 86 17.89 -9.19 -47.87
CA GLN A 86 18.20 -10.08 -48.99
C GLN A 86 19.58 -9.81 -49.60
N GLN A 87 19.97 -8.54 -49.73
CA GLN A 87 21.12 -8.13 -50.56
C GLN A 87 22.26 -7.51 -49.75
N GLY A 88 22.09 -7.30 -48.44
CA GLY A 88 23.04 -6.56 -47.60
C GLY A 88 22.98 -5.04 -47.86
N PHE A 89 23.98 -4.32 -47.35
CA PHE A 89 24.08 -2.87 -47.53
C PHE A 89 24.72 -2.55 -48.89
N ILE A 90 23.99 -1.81 -49.73
CA ILE A 90 24.47 -1.39 -51.05
C ILE A 90 25.45 -0.21 -50.88
N ARG A 91 26.70 -0.39 -51.30
CA ARG A 91 27.81 0.57 -51.07
C ARG A 91 27.57 1.94 -51.71
N GLU A 92 26.91 1.99 -52.86
CA GLU A 92 26.56 3.22 -53.58
C GLU A 92 25.54 4.06 -52.80
N ASN A 93 24.79 3.43 -51.89
CA ASN A 93 23.86 4.06 -50.97
C ASN A 93 24.57 4.45 -49.65
N PHE A 94 25.77 5.01 -49.71
CA PHE A 94 26.52 5.49 -48.54
C PHE A 94 25.73 6.52 -47.70
N ILE A 95 26.16 6.67 -46.45
CA ILE A 95 25.63 7.59 -45.45
C ILE A 95 26.50 8.87 -45.44
N PRO A 96 25.97 10.04 -45.85
CA PRO A 96 26.71 11.29 -45.76
C PRO A 96 26.75 11.78 -44.31
N VAL A 97 27.97 12.06 -43.82
CA VAL A 97 28.25 12.56 -42.47
C VAL A 97 29.09 13.83 -42.53
N THR A 98 29.00 14.69 -41.53
CA THR A 98 29.88 15.86 -41.40
C THR A 98 31.26 15.47 -40.85
N THR A 99 32.21 16.39 -40.86
CA THR A 99 33.56 16.19 -40.31
C THR A 99 33.57 15.90 -38.81
N ASP A 100 32.57 16.39 -38.08
CA ASP A 100 32.31 16.17 -36.66
C ASP A 100 31.36 14.99 -36.38
N GLY A 101 30.97 14.24 -37.42
CA GLY A 101 30.27 12.96 -37.30
C GLY A 101 28.74 13.02 -37.30
N HIS A 102 28.12 14.19 -37.49
CA HIS A 102 26.66 14.33 -37.56
C HIS A 102 26.08 13.81 -38.87
N LEU A 103 24.85 13.30 -38.83
CA LEU A 103 24.16 12.77 -39.99
C LEU A 103 23.53 13.87 -40.86
N LEU A 104 23.79 13.81 -42.17
CA LEU A 104 23.14 14.66 -43.16
C LEU A 104 21.88 14.01 -43.73
N ALA A 105 21.93 12.69 -43.95
CA ALA A 105 20.82 11.89 -44.44
C ALA A 105 21.03 10.40 -44.17
N GLY A 106 19.98 9.60 -44.37
CA GLY A 106 20.08 8.14 -44.36
C GLY A 106 19.66 7.44 -43.07
N CYS A 107 18.93 8.12 -42.17
CA CYS A 107 18.49 7.54 -40.89
C CYS A 107 17.78 6.18 -41.03
N HIS A 108 16.92 6.00 -42.04
CA HIS A 108 16.26 4.71 -42.30
C HIS A 108 17.23 3.59 -42.71
N ARG A 109 18.29 3.91 -43.47
CA ARG A 109 19.32 2.94 -43.88
C ARG A 109 20.16 2.52 -42.67
N ILE A 110 20.54 3.48 -41.82
CA ILE A 110 21.30 3.21 -40.59
C ILE A 110 20.48 2.33 -39.65
N ALA A 111 19.22 2.68 -39.41
CA ALA A 111 18.31 1.92 -38.57
C ALA A 111 18.08 0.48 -39.07
N ALA A 112 17.88 0.29 -40.38
CA ALA A 112 17.74 -1.03 -40.98
C ALA A 112 19.03 -1.86 -40.83
N ALA A 113 20.19 -1.26 -41.11
CA ALA A 113 21.49 -1.92 -40.96
C ALA A 113 21.77 -2.32 -39.49
N ALA A 114 21.46 -1.43 -38.54
CA ALA A 114 21.58 -1.69 -37.11
C ALA A 114 20.66 -2.85 -36.65
N ALA A 115 19.43 -2.91 -37.16
CA ALA A 115 18.49 -3.99 -36.84
C ALA A 115 18.89 -5.35 -37.46
N LEU A 116 19.55 -5.32 -38.62
CA LEU A 116 20.09 -6.51 -39.31
C LEU A 116 21.47 -6.94 -38.81
N GLY A 117 22.17 -6.09 -38.05
CA GLY A 117 23.55 -6.36 -37.60
C GLY A 117 24.57 -6.36 -38.73
N ILE A 118 24.37 -5.57 -39.78
CA ILE A 118 25.27 -5.50 -40.94
C ILE A 118 26.05 -4.17 -40.98
N PRO A 119 27.30 -4.15 -41.48
CA PRO A 119 28.08 -2.93 -41.63
C PRO A 119 27.50 -2.01 -42.71
N LEU A 120 27.87 -0.73 -42.66
CA LEU A 120 27.48 0.28 -43.64
C LEU A 120 28.68 1.15 -44.05
N PHE A 121 28.50 1.95 -45.09
CA PHE A 121 29.55 2.84 -45.61
C PHE A 121 29.17 4.31 -45.41
N THR A 122 30.09 5.10 -44.87
CA THR A 122 29.94 6.55 -44.67
C THR A 122 30.83 7.35 -45.62
N ARG A 123 30.46 8.62 -45.85
CA ARG A 123 31.26 9.59 -46.60
C ARG A 123 31.20 10.96 -45.92
N VAL A 124 32.35 11.57 -45.68
CA VAL A 124 32.44 12.92 -45.11
C VAL A 124 32.07 13.96 -46.18
N GLU A 125 31.19 14.90 -45.84
CA GLU A 125 30.78 16.03 -46.69
C GLU A 125 30.91 17.37 -45.96
N GLU A 126 31.30 18.43 -46.68
CA GLU A 126 31.60 19.77 -46.12
C GLU A 126 30.36 20.62 -45.77
N LYS A 127 29.12 20.18 -46.10
CA LYS A 127 27.91 20.99 -45.95
C LYS A 127 27.14 20.68 -44.67
N ILE A 128 26.68 21.76 -44.02
CA ILE A 128 26.40 21.84 -42.58
C ILE A 128 24.96 22.30 -42.36
N GLN A 129 23.99 21.39 -42.43
CA GLN A 129 22.72 21.67 -41.74
C GLN A 129 22.53 20.60 -40.68
N LYS A 130 22.95 20.94 -39.47
CA LYS A 130 22.76 20.12 -38.28
C LYS A 130 21.26 19.93 -38.07
N ARG A 131 20.85 18.68 -37.87
CA ARG A 131 19.48 18.34 -37.48
C ARG A 131 19.58 17.76 -36.07
N GLU A 132 18.78 18.30 -35.17
CA GLU A 132 18.73 17.83 -33.78
C GLU A 132 17.32 17.30 -33.52
N TRP A 133 17.26 15.98 -33.36
CA TRP A 133 16.10 15.24 -32.88
C TRP A 133 16.46 14.64 -31.53
N ASP A 134 16.94 15.48 -30.62
CA ASP A 134 17.24 15.13 -29.26
C ASP A 134 15.95 14.86 -28.46
N PHE A 135 16.10 14.44 -27.21
CA PHE A 135 14.95 14.17 -26.35
C PHE A 135 14.03 15.38 -26.17
N SER A 136 14.60 16.59 -26.08
CA SER A 136 13.86 17.84 -25.98
C SER A 136 12.93 18.07 -27.17
N TRP A 137 13.36 17.69 -28.38
CA TRP A 137 12.54 17.75 -29.57
C TRP A 137 11.27 16.90 -29.42
N PHE A 138 11.38 15.65 -28.99
CA PHE A 138 10.22 14.76 -28.82
C PHE A 138 9.25 15.28 -27.77
N VAL A 139 9.76 15.79 -26.63
CA VAL A 139 8.94 16.41 -25.59
C VAL A 139 8.19 17.64 -26.13
N LYS A 140 8.89 18.55 -26.83
CA LYS A 140 8.31 19.77 -27.41
C LYS A 140 7.22 19.50 -28.44
N HIS A 141 7.30 18.37 -29.14
CA HIS A 141 6.32 17.96 -30.16
C HIS A 141 5.20 17.05 -29.60
N GLY A 142 5.07 16.96 -28.28
CA GLY A 142 3.91 16.33 -27.63
C GLY A 142 3.88 14.80 -27.77
N PHE A 143 5.04 14.15 -27.82
CA PHE A 143 5.09 12.69 -27.75
C PHE A 143 4.60 12.21 -26.38
N PRO A 144 3.74 11.18 -26.30
CA PRO A 144 3.32 10.58 -25.04
C PRO A 144 4.52 10.10 -24.22
N GLN A 145 4.37 10.11 -22.89
CA GLN A 145 5.42 9.62 -21.98
C GLN A 145 5.86 8.20 -22.31
N ASP A 146 4.93 7.31 -22.68
CA ASP A 146 5.25 5.93 -23.07
C ASP A 146 6.17 5.86 -24.30
N ASP A 147 6.01 6.77 -25.26
CA ASP A 147 6.84 6.86 -26.45
C ASP A 147 8.26 7.33 -26.09
N LEU A 148 8.37 8.31 -25.18
CA LEU A 148 9.65 8.77 -24.65
C LEU A 148 10.39 7.65 -23.90
N LEU A 149 9.67 6.88 -23.08
CA LEU A 149 10.21 5.72 -22.38
C LEU A 149 10.73 4.67 -23.36
N ARG A 150 9.96 4.35 -24.41
CA ARG A 150 10.36 3.41 -25.47
C ARG A 150 11.61 3.85 -26.20
N ILE A 151 11.73 5.15 -26.51
CA ILE A 151 12.91 5.71 -27.16
C ILE A 151 14.14 5.55 -26.26
N LEU A 152 14.08 5.99 -24.99
CA LEU A 152 15.22 5.87 -24.08
C LEU A 152 15.59 4.40 -23.81
N ARG A 153 14.59 3.52 -23.68
CA ARG A 153 14.82 2.09 -23.54
C ARG A 153 15.52 1.52 -24.77
N GLY A 154 15.06 1.89 -25.96
CA GLY A 154 15.66 1.48 -27.23
C GLY A 154 17.12 1.91 -27.34
N TYR A 155 17.44 3.13 -26.90
CA TYR A 155 18.81 3.64 -26.85
C TYR A 155 19.66 2.81 -25.88
N ALA A 156 19.22 2.63 -24.64
CA ALA A 156 19.94 1.86 -23.62
C ALA A 156 20.16 0.40 -24.02
N ASP A 157 19.21 -0.22 -24.73
CA ASP A 157 19.34 -1.60 -25.20
C ASP A 157 20.27 -1.76 -26.40
N LEU A 158 20.34 -0.75 -27.26
CA LEU A 158 21.18 -0.71 -28.46
C LEU A 158 22.65 -0.42 -28.12
N LEU A 159 22.88 0.47 -27.16
CA LEU A 159 24.20 0.98 -26.77
C LEU A 159 24.51 0.76 -25.27
N PRO A 160 24.36 -0.45 -24.72
CA PRO A 160 24.64 -0.71 -23.31
C PRO A 160 26.09 -0.39 -22.91
N GLU A 161 27.04 -0.60 -23.83
CA GLU A 161 28.48 -0.42 -23.62
C GLU A 161 28.90 1.05 -23.47
N SER A 162 28.04 1.97 -23.88
CA SER A 162 28.30 3.41 -23.87
C SER A 162 27.18 4.19 -23.20
N SER A 163 26.33 3.51 -22.43
CA SER A 163 25.21 4.13 -21.70
C SER A 163 25.27 3.79 -20.22
N THR A 164 24.79 4.72 -19.39
CA THR A 164 24.58 4.51 -17.95
C THR A 164 23.31 5.23 -17.51
N MET A 165 22.77 4.82 -16.37
CA MET A 165 21.54 5.38 -15.84
C MET A 165 21.74 5.84 -14.40
N PHE A 166 21.31 7.07 -14.13
CA PHE A 166 21.24 7.61 -12.78
C PHE A 166 19.78 7.69 -12.33
N ILE A 167 19.48 7.21 -11.13
CA ILE A 167 18.17 7.38 -10.49
C ILE A 167 18.35 8.20 -9.22
N VAL A 168 17.70 9.36 -9.20
CA VAL A 168 17.63 10.27 -8.06
C VAL A 168 16.35 9.96 -7.28
N TRP A 169 16.53 9.53 -6.03
CA TRP A 169 15.44 9.18 -5.13
C TRP A 169 15.18 10.32 -4.12
N PRO A 170 13.99 10.41 -3.50
CA PRO A 170 13.76 11.31 -2.36
C PRO A 170 14.74 10.98 -1.21
N PRO A 171 15.33 11.95 -0.49
CA PRO A 171 15.12 13.40 -0.53
C PRO A 171 16.02 14.15 -1.54
N MET A 172 16.83 13.44 -2.35
CA MET A 172 17.78 14.05 -3.30
C MET A 172 17.10 14.81 -4.45
N LEU A 173 15.79 14.64 -4.64
CA LEU A 173 15.01 15.30 -5.69
C LEU A 173 15.21 16.82 -5.71
N ARG A 174 15.28 17.47 -4.55
CA ARG A 174 15.53 18.93 -4.45
C ARG A 174 16.87 19.38 -5.04
N PHE A 175 17.79 18.43 -5.24
CA PHE A 175 19.11 18.66 -5.84
C PHE A 175 19.21 18.12 -7.28
N ALA A 176 18.13 17.64 -7.89
CA ALA A 176 18.14 17.05 -9.24
C ALA A 176 18.77 17.99 -10.29
N GLY A 177 18.52 19.30 -10.19
CA GLY A 177 19.16 20.30 -11.07
C GLY A 177 20.69 20.35 -10.93
N HIS A 178 21.22 20.26 -9.71
CA HIS A 178 22.67 20.22 -9.48
C HIS A 178 23.29 18.92 -9.99
N ILE A 179 22.61 17.79 -9.75
CA ILE A 179 23.02 16.48 -10.26
C ILE A 179 23.06 16.48 -11.79
N ARG A 180 22.04 17.04 -12.45
CA ARG A 180 21.98 17.19 -13.92
C ARG A 180 23.20 17.94 -14.45
N GLU A 181 23.52 19.10 -13.86
CA GLU A 181 24.65 19.91 -14.30
C GLU A 181 26.01 19.24 -14.02
N TYR A 182 26.11 18.45 -12.94
CA TYR A 182 27.29 17.62 -12.71
C TYR A 182 27.43 16.52 -13.75
N ILE A 183 26.34 15.80 -14.10
CA ILE A 183 26.37 14.77 -15.14
C ILE A 183 26.84 15.36 -16.47
N LYS A 184 26.30 16.51 -16.89
CA LYS A 184 26.67 17.20 -18.14
C LYS A 184 28.14 17.59 -18.26
N LYS A 185 28.87 17.72 -17.14
CA LYS A 185 30.32 18.00 -17.17
C LYS A 185 31.16 16.81 -17.62
N HIS A 186 30.61 15.59 -17.53
CA HIS A 186 31.33 14.35 -17.76
C HIS A 186 30.69 13.47 -18.83
N LEU A 187 29.38 13.53 -19.00
CA LEU A 187 28.58 12.70 -19.89
C LEU A 187 27.52 13.52 -20.61
N ASP A 188 27.11 13.07 -21.80
CA ASP A 188 25.94 13.63 -22.48
C ASP A 188 24.67 13.00 -21.93
N ILE A 189 23.68 13.83 -21.57
CA ILE A 189 22.37 13.34 -21.16
C ILE A 189 21.54 13.05 -22.40
N VAL A 190 21.23 11.77 -22.61
CA VAL A 190 20.37 11.29 -23.70
C VAL A 190 18.92 11.68 -23.44
N GLY A 191 18.47 11.58 -22.19
CA GLY A 191 17.14 12.02 -21.79
C GLY A 191 16.92 11.99 -20.29
N GLU A 192 15.89 12.71 -19.86
CA GLU A 192 15.49 12.86 -18.46
C GLU A 192 13.99 12.59 -18.33
N ILE A 193 13.61 11.74 -17.38
CA ILE A 193 12.21 11.44 -17.10
C ILE A 193 11.94 11.54 -15.59
N GLU A 194 10.86 12.25 -15.26
CA GLU A 194 10.24 12.21 -13.93
C GLU A 194 9.17 11.12 -13.90
N LEU A 195 9.25 10.23 -12.91
CA LEU A 195 8.24 9.21 -12.67
C LEU A 195 7.58 9.48 -11.32
N SER A 196 6.26 9.66 -11.36
CA SER A 196 5.42 9.76 -10.16
C SER A 196 4.81 8.40 -9.81
N PHE A 197 4.78 8.13 -8.51
CA PHE A 197 4.13 6.98 -7.87
C PHE A 197 3.14 7.44 -6.80
N GLU A 198 2.68 8.69 -6.89
CA GLU A 198 1.68 9.24 -5.95
C GLU A 198 0.32 8.54 -6.03
N ASP A 199 0.02 7.92 -7.18
CA ASP A 199 -1.15 7.10 -7.45
C ASP A 199 -1.11 5.74 -6.72
N ASN A 200 0.09 5.25 -6.39
CA ASN A 200 0.27 4.05 -5.59
C ASN A 200 1.57 4.10 -4.76
N TYR A 201 1.43 4.43 -3.47
CA TYR A 201 2.58 4.59 -2.58
C TYR A 201 3.39 3.30 -2.34
N ILE A 202 2.84 2.10 -2.61
CA ILE A 202 3.60 0.84 -2.50
C ILE A 202 4.44 0.56 -3.75
N ALA A 203 4.12 1.18 -4.88
CA ALA A 203 4.83 0.96 -6.15
C ALA A 203 6.29 1.42 -6.08
N LEU A 204 6.56 2.53 -5.38
CA LEU A 204 7.94 3.02 -5.18
C LEU A 204 8.77 2.03 -4.33
N SER A 205 8.16 1.44 -3.29
CA SER A 205 8.81 0.42 -2.47
C SER A 205 9.08 -0.86 -3.27
N HIS A 206 8.15 -1.28 -4.12
CA HIS A 206 8.37 -2.42 -5.03
C HIS A 206 9.47 -2.18 -6.05
N LEU A 207 9.59 -0.96 -6.56
CA LEU A 207 10.67 -0.61 -7.48
C LEU A 207 12.04 -0.76 -6.81
N LEU A 208 12.17 -0.32 -5.55
CA LEU A 208 13.39 -0.50 -4.77
C LEU A 208 13.73 -1.99 -4.61
N TYR A 209 12.74 -2.80 -4.25
CA TYR A 209 12.90 -4.24 -4.10
C TYR A 209 13.37 -4.88 -5.40
N ASP A 210 12.67 -4.63 -6.51
CA ASP A 210 13.03 -5.19 -7.81
C ASP A 210 14.43 -4.77 -8.27
N MET A 211 14.83 -3.53 -7.99
CA MET A 211 16.15 -3.02 -8.37
C MET A 211 17.28 -3.68 -7.57
N TYR A 212 17.15 -3.77 -6.24
CA TYR A 212 18.25 -4.21 -5.38
C TYR A 212 18.35 -5.74 -5.25
N TYR A 213 17.23 -6.48 -5.28
CA TYR A 213 17.28 -7.96 -5.24
C TYR A 213 17.98 -8.57 -6.46
N TYR A 214 17.89 -7.91 -7.62
CA TYR A 214 18.60 -8.33 -8.82
C TYR A 214 20.13 -8.34 -8.65
N THR A 215 20.67 -7.36 -7.93
CA THR A 215 22.13 -7.18 -7.82
C THR A 215 22.83 -8.15 -6.88
N GLY A 216 22.09 -9.08 -6.23
CA GLY A 216 22.66 -10.01 -5.25
C GLY A 216 23.23 -9.33 -4.00
N LYS A 217 23.01 -8.01 -3.83
CA LYS A 217 23.47 -7.20 -2.68
C LYS A 217 22.71 -7.51 -1.38
N MET A 218 22.03 -8.65 -1.29
CA MET A 218 21.43 -9.15 -0.08
C MET A 218 21.97 -10.53 0.24
N GLY A 219 22.74 -10.58 1.33
CA GLY A 219 23.17 -11.82 1.98
C GLY A 219 23.28 -11.71 3.50
N THR A 220 23.06 -10.53 4.07
CA THR A 220 23.21 -10.27 5.51
C THR A 220 22.02 -9.48 6.08
N ILE A 221 21.77 -9.63 7.40
CA ILE A 221 20.72 -8.89 8.13
C ILE A 221 20.86 -7.36 7.96
N SER A 222 22.07 -6.85 7.75
CA SER A 222 22.33 -5.41 7.53
C SER A 222 21.88 -4.86 6.18
N ASP A 223 21.80 -5.70 5.13
CA ASP A 223 21.42 -5.23 3.78
C ASP A 223 19.90 -5.04 3.65
N ASN A 224 19.12 -5.90 4.32
CA ASN A 224 17.68 -5.75 4.49
C ASN A 224 17.34 -4.46 5.27
N ASP A 225 18.17 -4.10 6.24
CA ASP A 225 18.02 -2.89 7.03
C ASP A 225 18.25 -1.63 6.16
N ALA A 226 19.19 -1.65 5.20
CA ALA A 226 19.42 -0.52 4.30
C ALA A 226 18.25 -0.22 3.34
N ILE A 227 17.59 -1.25 2.78
CA ILE A 227 16.39 -1.06 1.95
C ILE A 227 15.20 -0.64 2.80
N THR A 228 15.01 -1.28 3.96
CA THR A 228 13.92 -0.93 4.88
C THR A 228 14.09 0.52 5.35
N ARG A 229 15.31 0.96 5.67
CA ARG A 229 15.62 2.38 5.95
C ARG A 229 15.26 3.30 4.79
N LYS A 230 15.57 2.93 3.54
CA LYS A 230 15.16 3.73 2.35
C LYS A 230 13.65 3.79 2.21
N ILE A 231 12.94 2.68 2.37
CA ILE A 231 11.48 2.63 2.32
C ILE A 231 10.88 3.53 3.42
N THR A 232 11.40 3.44 4.65
CA THR A 232 11.00 4.30 5.77
C THR A 232 11.28 5.78 5.49
N LEU A 233 12.45 6.11 4.94
CA LEU A 233 12.81 7.49 4.57
C LEU A 233 11.93 8.04 3.45
N PHE A 234 11.48 7.17 2.54
CA PHE A 234 10.60 7.57 1.44
C PHE A 234 9.15 7.67 1.92
N HIS A 235 8.82 7.15 3.10
CA HIS A 235 7.51 7.31 3.70
C HIS A 235 7.33 8.75 4.22
N GLY A 236 6.27 9.43 3.75
CA GLY A 236 5.99 10.83 4.14
C GLY A 236 6.67 11.92 3.30
N VAL A 237 7.40 11.56 2.23
CA VAL A 237 7.96 12.50 1.24
C VAL A 237 7.36 12.31 -0.15
N GLU A 238 7.68 13.20 -1.10
CA GLU A 238 7.22 13.16 -2.48
C GLU A 238 7.53 11.80 -3.14
N GLN A 239 6.51 11.09 -3.64
CA GLN A 239 6.64 9.74 -4.20
C GLN A 239 7.08 9.80 -5.67
N LYS A 240 8.22 10.42 -5.92
CA LYS A 240 8.75 10.63 -7.27
C LYS A 240 10.21 10.21 -7.37
N ILE A 241 10.65 9.92 -8.58
CA ILE A 241 12.07 9.76 -8.92
C ILE A 241 12.37 10.52 -10.21
N VAL A 242 13.63 10.94 -10.35
CA VAL A 242 14.15 11.47 -11.62
C VAL A 242 15.17 10.46 -12.16
N VAL A 243 14.98 10.07 -13.42
CA VAL A 243 15.83 9.14 -14.15
C VAL A 243 16.60 9.90 -15.23
N PHE A 244 17.92 9.81 -15.21
CA PHE A 244 18.79 10.30 -16.27
C PHE A 244 19.40 9.13 -17.03
N LEU A 245 19.19 9.05 -18.34
CA LEU A 245 19.99 8.20 -19.22
C LEU A 245 21.13 9.05 -19.79
N ALA A 246 22.36 8.61 -19.60
CA ALA A 246 23.56 9.34 -20.01
C ALA A 246 24.50 8.46 -20.83
N THR A 247 25.35 9.07 -21.64
CA THR A 247 26.25 8.39 -22.58
C THR A 247 27.62 9.06 -22.65
N ASN A 248 28.67 8.28 -22.95
CA ASN A 248 30.04 8.75 -23.19
C ASN A 248 30.42 8.72 -24.68
N ILE A 249 29.44 8.60 -25.59
CA ILE A 249 29.71 8.47 -27.04
C ILE A 249 30.44 9.68 -27.62
N LYS A 250 30.27 10.90 -27.07
CA LYS A 250 31.07 12.07 -27.50
C LYS A 250 32.25 12.34 -26.59
N ASN A 251 32.06 12.20 -25.28
CA ASN A 251 33.04 12.55 -24.26
C ASN A 251 33.73 11.28 -23.73
N ASN A 252 35.03 11.13 -23.96
CA ASN A 252 35.87 10.05 -23.39
C ASN A 252 35.42 8.61 -23.74
N LYS A 253 35.34 8.26 -25.04
CA LYS A 253 35.08 6.87 -25.48
C LYS A 253 36.08 5.82 -24.93
N GLU A 254 37.29 6.24 -24.57
CA GLU A 254 38.34 5.34 -24.06
C GLU A 254 38.13 4.91 -22.60
N GLN A 255 37.24 5.59 -21.86
CA GLN A 255 36.99 5.30 -20.45
C GLN A 255 35.75 4.42 -20.29
N ASP A 256 35.86 3.38 -19.46
CA ASP A 256 34.71 2.56 -19.09
C ASP A 256 33.63 3.42 -18.41
N ILE A 257 32.41 3.36 -18.97
CA ILE A 257 31.32 4.24 -18.54
C ILE A 257 30.81 3.88 -17.14
N PHE A 258 30.89 2.61 -16.73
CA PHE A 258 30.38 2.15 -15.44
C PHE A 258 31.35 2.51 -14.30
N ASP A 259 32.66 2.45 -14.55
CA ASP A 259 33.69 2.96 -13.64
C ASP A 259 33.57 4.48 -13.46
N LEU A 260 33.30 5.20 -14.55
CA LEU A 260 33.05 6.64 -14.51
C LEU A 260 31.77 6.96 -13.73
N SER A 261 30.64 6.32 -14.04
CA SER A 261 29.37 6.59 -13.34
C SER A 261 29.40 6.19 -11.87
N THR A 262 30.16 5.15 -11.51
CA THR A 262 30.36 4.74 -10.12
C THR A 262 31.12 5.81 -9.32
N ARG A 263 32.23 6.34 -9.86
CA ARG A 263 32.97 7.44 -9.23
C ARG A 263 32.13 8.72 -9.14
N MET A 264 31.42 9.08 -10.22
CA MET A 264 30.51 10.23 -10.22
C MET A 264 29.44 10.13 -9.13
N LYS A 265 28.86 8.93 -8.91
CA LYS A 265 27.90 8.68 -7.84
C LYS A 265 28.52 8.89 -6.46
N GLU A 266 29.76 8.45 -6.25
CA GLU A 266 30.47 8.61 -4.97
C GLU A 266 30.81 10.08 -4.70
N ASP A 267 31.34 10.79 -5.70
CA ASP A 267 31.63 12.23 -5.64
C ASP A 267 30.38 13.05 -5.32
N LEU A 268 29.27 12.75 -6.01
CA LEU A 268 27.99 13.40 -5.74
C LEU A 268 27.54 13.15 -4.31
N ARG A 269 27.59 11.90 -3.81
CA ARG A 269 27.21 11.59 -2.42
C ARG A 269 28.04 12.38 -1.41
N LEU A 270 29.37 12.37 -1.56
CA LEU A 270 30.28 13.14 -0.69
C LEU A 270 29.98 14.65 -0.70
N SER A 271 29.62 15.20 -1.86
CA SER A 271 29.28 16.62 -1.99
C SER A 271 28.00 17.02 -1.24
N PHE A 272 27.09 16.07 -0.98
CA PHE A 272 25.81 16.32 -0.31
C PHE A 272 25.77 15.86 1.16
N ASP A 273 26.78 15.13 1.63
CA ASP A 273 26.88 14.66 3.03
C ASP A 273 26.82 15.80 4.08
N PHE A 274 27.16 17.03 3.69
CA PHE A 274 27.03 18.21 4.57
C PHE A 274 25.63 18.84 4.58
N HIS A 275 24.83 18.58 3.54
CA HIS A 275 23.49 19.17 3.34
C HIS A 275 22.34 18.23 3.73
N ILE A 276 22.68 17.02 4.14
CA ILE A 276 21.76 15.95 4.47
C ILE A 276 22.16 15.43 5.86
N PRO A 277 21.22 15.33 6.82
CA PRO A 277 21.52 14.76 8.13
C PRO A 277 22.24 13.41 8.00
N LYS A 278 23.25 13.13 8.83
CA LYS A 278 24.09 11.90 8.73
C LYS A 278 23.30 10.59 8.82
N ASP A 279 22.10 10.66 9.37
CA ASP A 279 21.11 9.60 9.51
C ASP A 279 20.16 9.48 8.29
N THR A 280 20.17 10.44 7.38
CA THR A 280 19.41 10.45 6.12
C THR A 280 20.33 10.01 4.97
N TYR A 281 20.13 8.80 4.44
CA TYR A 281 21.01 8.26 3.39
C TYR A 281 20.89 9.07 2.09
N ALA A 282 22.02 9.50 1.49
CA ALA A 282 22.03 10.11 0.16
C ALA A 282 21.66 9.09 -0.92
N SER A 283 20.38 9.07 -1.32
CA SER A 283 19.81 8.07 -2.20
C SER A 283 19.96 8.47 -3.68
N LEU A 284 21.17 8.29 -4.20
CA LEU A 284 21.49 8.33 -5.63
C LEU A 284 21.92 6.92 -6.07
N HIS A 285 21.36 6.41 -7.16
CA HIS A 285 21.79 5.14 -7.76
C HIS A 285 22.37 5.39 -9.16
N ALA A 286 23.42 4.67 -9.51
CA ALA A 286 24.00 4.65 -10.85
C ALA A 286 24.28 3.19 -11.24
N ALA A 287 23.99 2.82 -12.48
CA ALA A 287 24.31 1.49 -12.99
C ALA A 287 25.83 1.25 -12.94
N SER A 288 26.23 0.04 -12.54
CA SER A 288 27.62 -0.39 -12.40
C SER A 288 28.01 -1.53 -13.35
N SER A 289 27.10 -1.98 -14.21
CA SER A 289 27.35 -2.94 -15.28
C SER A 289 26.29 -2.84 -16.37
N GLU A 290 26.55 -3.44 -17.55
CA GLU A 290 25.57 -3.54 -18.63
C GLU A 290 24.29 -4.27 -18.18
N ASP A 291 24.46 -5.33 -17.39
CA ASP A 291 23.36 -6.13 -16.85
C ASP A 291 22.48 -5.31 -15.89
N GLU A 292 23.09 -4.52 -15.00
CA GLU A 292 22.35 -3.62 -14.11
C GLU A 292 21.65 -2.51 -14.90
N LEU A 293 22.31 -1.91 -15.90
CA LEU A 293 21.68 -0.92 -16.79
C LEU A 293 20.46 -1.51 -17.48
N ARG A 294 20.60 -2.70 -18.09
CA ARG A 294 19.50 -3.37 -18.80
C ARG A 294 18.38 -3.70 -17.83
N HIS A 295 18.67 -4.16 -16.61
CA HIS A 295 17.65 -4.42 -15.60
C HIS A 295 16.92 -3.14 -15.19
N MET A 296 17.66 -2.09 -14.80
CA MET A 296 17.08 -0.79 -14.41
C MET A 296 16.20 -0.22 -15.52
N ALA A 297 16.68 -0.20 -16.75
CA ALA A 297 15.90 0.29 -17.87
C ALA A 297 14.64 -0.57 -18.13
N ARG A 298 14.60 -1.86 -17.76
CA ARG A 298 13.36 -2.68 -17.88
C ARG A 298 12.37 -2.29 -16.80
N LEU A 299 12.87 -1.88 -15.63
CA LEU A 299 12.03 -1.45 -14.53
C LEU A 299 11.41 -0.09 -14.78
N VAL A 300 12.22 0.89 -15.19
CA VAL A 300 11.80 2.31 -15.24
C VAL A 300 11.59 2.89 -16.63
N LEU A 301 12.06 2.24 -17.70
CA LEU A 301 11.86 2.68 -19.09
C LEU A 301 10.93 1.75 -19.90
N SER A 302 10.19 0.87 -19.23
CA SER A 302 9.15 0.04 -19.86
C SER A 302 7.77 0.50 -19.41
N PRO A 303 6.94 1.05 -20.32
CA PRO A 303 5.57 1.46 -19.99
C PRO A 303 4.76 0.30 -19.40
N ASN A 304 4.89 -0.89 -19.99
CA ASN A 304 4.20 -2.07 -19.50
C ASN A 304 4.73 -2.50 -18.12
N ASN A 305 6.04 -2.42 -17.86
CA ASN A 305 6.53 -2.72 -16.51
C ASN A 305 6.00 -1.74 -15.47
N LEU A 306 6.03 -0.43 -15.75
CA LEU A 306 5.53 0.60 -14.85
C LEU A 306 4.03 0.44 -14.59
N LYS A 307 3.23 0.10 -15.61
CA LYS A 307 1.83 -0.28 -15.47
C LYS A 307 1.69 -1.41 -14.45
N TYR A 308 2.37 -2.54 -14.65
CA TYR A 308 2.23 -3.71 -13.79
C TYR A 308 2.82 -3.53 -12.39
N LEU A 309 3.86 -2.71 -12.24
CA LEU A 309 4.41 -2.30 -10.96
C LEU A 309 3.36 -1.55 -10.12
N ARG A 310 2.61 -0.63 -10.75
CA ARG A 310 1.51 0.12 -10.12
C ARG A 310 0.28 -0.73 -9.81
N LEU A 311 0.12 -1.87 -10.49
CA LEU A 311 -0.99 -2.79 -10.27
C LEU A 311 -0.77 -3.79 -9.12
N ARG A 312 0.44 -3.84 -8.55
CA ARG A 312 0.73 -4.78 -7.46
C ARG A 312 0.01 -4.39 -6.18
N LEU A 313 -0.51 -5.39 -5.48
CA LEU A 313 -1.33 -5.21 -4.30
C LEU A 313 -0.62 -5.55 -2.99
N LEU A 314 0.27 -6.54 -3.00
CA LEU A 314 0.96 -6.95 -1.78
C LEU A 314 1.85 -5.82 -1.26
N GLN A 315 2.01 -5.73 0.06
CA GLN A 315 3.03 -4.88 0.63
C GLN A 315 4.28 -5.68 0.93
N GLY A 316 5.42 -5.18 0.47
CA GLY A 316 6.69 -5.89 0.61
C GLY A 316 6.79 -7.07 -0.34
N ILE A 317 7.78 -7.92 -0.11
CA ILE A 317 8.04 -9.07 -0.96
C ILE A 317 7.42 -10.33 -0.34
N HIS A 318 6.66 -11.07 -1.14
CA HIS A 318 6.17 -12.38 -0.73
C HIS A 318 7.33 -13.39 -0.65
N PRO A 319 7.64 -14.00 0.52
CA PRO A 319 8.81 -14.87 0.68
C PRO A 319 8.86 -16.03 -0.32
N ARG A 320 7.72 -16.70 -0.52
CA ARG A 320 7.61 -17.78 -1.51
C ARG A 320 7.88 -17.32 -2.95
N LEU A 321 7.48 -16.09 -3.31
CA LEU A 321 7.69 -15.59 -4.67
C LEU A 321 9.17 -15.31 -4.93
N THR A 322 9.90 -14.82 -3.92
CA THR A 322 11.36 -14.70 -3.97
C THR A 322 12.01 -16.05 -4.14
N GLU A 323 11.63 -17.02 -3.30
CA GLU A 323 12.17 -18.38 -3.36
C GLU A 323 11.98 -19.01 -4.74
N LEU A 324 10.80 -18.86 -5.34
CA LEU A 324 10.51 -19.34 -6.69
C LEU A 324 11.36 -18.64 -7.75
N CYS A 325 11.54 -17.32 -7.65
CA CYS A 325 12.40 -16.57 -8.58
C CYS A 325 13.86 -17.00 -8.49
N GLU A 326 14.40 -17.14 -7.28
CA GLU A 326 15.77 -17.60 -7.07
C GLU A 326 15.96 -19.05 -7.51
N THR A 327 14.98 -19.91 -7.25
CA THR A 327 14.96 -21.29 -7.73
C THR A 327 14.94 -21.33 -9.26
N ALA A 328 14.09 -20.56 -9.91
CA ALA A 328 14.03 -20.48 -11.37
C ALA A 328 15.35 -20.01 -11.99
N LYS A 329 15.97 -18.95 -11.46
CA LYS A 329 17.29 -18.47 -11.92
C LYS A 329 18.37 -19.54 -11.76
N ARG A 330 18.43 -20.19 -10.59
CA ARG A 330 19.39 -21.26 -10.28
C ARG A 330 19.22 -22.47 -11.21
N VAL A 331 17.98 -22.93 -11.39
CA VAL A 331 17.66 -24.06 -12.28
C VAL A 331 18.00 -23.70 -13.74
N CYS A 332 17.66 -22.50 -14.20
CA CYS A 332 18.04 -22.05 -15.54
C CYS A 332 19.57 -22.07 -15.73
N ALA A 333 20.33 -21.55 -14.76
CA ALA A 333 21.79 -21.56 -14.81
C ALA A 333 22.37 -22.98 -14.86
N GLN A 334 21.82 -23.92 -14.07
CA GLN A 334 22.24 -25.34 -14.07
C GLN A 334 22.03 -26.02 -15.42
N HIS A 335 21.01 -25.59 -16.18
CA HIS A 335 20.69 -26.12 -17.50
C HIS A 335 21.26 -25.28 -18.65
N GLY A 336 22.09 -24.26 -18.36
CA GLY A 336 22.68 -23.39 -19.37
C GLY A 336 21.65 -22.59 -20.16
N ILE A 337 20.59 -22.13 -19.47
CA ILE A 337 19.52 -21.29 -20.01
C ILE A 337 19.67 -19.90 -19.39
N SER A 338 19.64 -18.84 -20.20
CA SER A 338 19.61 -17.47 -19.66
C SER A 338 18.25 -17.17 -19.05
N SER A 339 18.21 -16.53 -17.89
CA SER A 339 16.96 -16.02 -17.30
C SER A 339 16.27 -14.97 -18.18
N ASN A 340 17.02 -14.33 -19.09
CA ASN A 340 16.48 -13.42 -20.10
C ASN A 340 15.75 -14.13 -21.24
N ASP A 341 16.00 -15.42 -21.42
CA ASP A 341 15.47 -16.23 -22.52
C ASP A 341 14.24 -17.04 -22.12
N ILE A 342 13.70 -16.78 -20.92
CA ILE A 342 12.46 -17.36 -20.43
C ILE A 342 11.44 -16.29 -20.05
N CYS A 343 10.17 -16.70 -19.98
CA CYS A 343 9.11 -15.89 -19.40
C CYS A 343 8.16 -16.78 -18.60
N VAL A 344 7.90 -16.39 -17.35
CA VAL A 344 6.93 -17.03 -16.47
C VAL A 344 5.52 -16.74 -16.98
N VAL A 345 4.75 -17.80 -17.15
CA VAL A 345 3.37 -17.81 -17.64
C VAL A 345 2.46 -18.50 -16.61
N GLY A 346 1.26 -18.92 -17.01
CA GLY A 346 0.36 -19.66 -16.13
C GLY A 346 -0.22 -18.79 -15.00
N SER A 347 -0.07 -19.22 -13.75
CA SER A 347 -0.52 -18.49 -12.54
C SER A 347 0.53 -17.56 -11.95
N GLY A 348 1.81 -17.69 -12.31
CA GLY A 348 2.90 -16.88 -11.76
C GLY A 348 2.65 -15.37 -11.83
N PRO A 349 2.20 -14.80 -12.97
CA PRO A 349 1.89 -13.37 -13.06
C PRO A 349 0.81 -12.89 -12.07
N LEU A 350 -0.17 -13.74 -11.75
CA LEU A 350 -1.22 -13.41 -10.77
C LEU A 350 -0.67 -13.38 -9.34
N GLY A 351 0.31 -14.23 -9.03
CA GLY A 351 1.04 -14.21 -7.77
C GLY A 351 1.84 -12.92 -7.57
N VAL A 352 2.53 -12.44 -8.61
CA VAL A 352 3.26 -11.16 -8.56
C VAL A 352 2.34 -9.96 -8.30
N LEU A 353 1.14 -9.99 -8.88
CA LEU A 353 0.14 -8.94 -8.65
C LEU A 353 -0.52 -9.02 -7.26
N GLY A 354 -0.35 -10.14 -6.54
CA GLY A 354 -0.99 -10.36 -5.25
C GLY A 354 -2.41 -10.92 -5.32
N LEU A 355 -2.81 -11.41 -6.49
CA LEU A 355 -4.17 -11.92 -6.74
C LEU A 355 -4.35 -13.37 -6.28
N LEU A 356 -3.25 -14.12 -6.15
CA LEU A 356 -3.22 -15.52 -5.73
C LEU A 356 -1.97 -15.81 -4.88
N GLU A 357 -2.03 -16.85 -4.06
CA GLU A 357 -0.85 -17.39 -3.40
C GLU A 357 0.11 -18.03 -4.45
N PRO A 358 1.41 -17.71 -4.44
CA PRO A 358 2.37 -18.26 -5.39
C PRO A 358 2.57 -19.78 -5.20
N GLY A 359 2.32 -20.55 -6.26
CA GLY A 359 2.54 -22.00 -6.32
C GLY A 359 3.86 -22.36 -7.01
N ASP A 360 3.76 -22.87 -8.22
CA ASP A 360 4.86 -23.26 -9.12
C ASP A 360 5.01 -22.26 -10.29
N PHE A 361 6.18 -22.30 -10.96
CA PHE A 361 6.45 -21.49 -12.16
C PHE A 361 6.38 -22.33 -13.45
N ASP A 362 5.28 -22.13 -14.18
CA ASP A 362 5.17 -22.45 -15.60
C ASP A 362 5.98 -21.43 -16.41
N CYS A 363 6.90 -21.87 -17.27
CA CYS A 363 7.71 -20.97 -18.10
C CYS A 363 7.69 -21.35 -19.59
N ILE A 364 7.69 -20.35 -20.46
CA ILE A 364 8.10 -20.50 -21.86
C ILE A 364 9.56 -20.13 -22.02
N ALA A 365 10.23 -20.69 -23.03
CA ALA A 365 11.60 -20.38 -23.40
C ALA A 365 11.68 -19.99 -24.88
N VAL A 366 12.65 -19.15 -25.25
CA VAL A 366 12.88 -18.76 -26.65
C VAL A 366 13.18 -20.00 -27.50
N SER A 367 12.83 -19.96 -28.78
CA SER A 367 12.89 -21.11 -29.67
C SER A 367 14.28 -21.75 -29.77
N SER A 368 15.35 -20.97 -29.68
CA SER A 368 16.74 -21.47 -29.69
C SER A 368 17.07 -22.32 -28.46
N GLU A 369 16.55 -21.96 -27.30
CA GLU A 369 16.69 -22.74 -26.07
C GLU A 369 15.75 -23.95 -26.12
N ARG A 370 14.53 -23.75 -26.61
CA ARG A 370 13.49 -24.76 -26.67
C ARG A 370 13.84 -25.97 -27.54
N ALA A 371 14.65 -25.76 -28.59
CA ALA A 371 15.09 -26.80 -29.52
C ALA A 371 15.78 -28.00 -28.84
N ARG A 372 16.26 -27.85 -27.60
CA ARG A 372 16.90 -28.92 -26.81
C ARG A 372 15.94 -30.03 -26.35
N TRP A 373 14.61 -29.81 -26.39
CA TRP A 373 13.63 -30.71 -25.76
C TRP A 373 12.41 -31.06 -26.63
N GLU A 374 12.58 -31.13 -27.96
CA GLU A 374 11.53 -31.58 -28.91
C GLU A 374 10.16 -30.90 -28.73
N ASP A 375 10.15 -29.65 -28.23
CA ASP A 375 8.96 -28.85 -27.95
C ASP A 375 7.99 -29.43 -26.88
N ASP A 376 8.42 -30.41 -26.06
CA ASP A 376 7.60 -31.13 -25.08
C ASP A 376 7.59 -30.59 -23.64
N LEU A 377 6.64 -31.00 -22.80
CA LEU A 377 6.57 -30.54 -21.40
C LEU A 377 7.81 -31.01 -20.61
N VAL A 378 8.56 -30.10 -20.00
CA VAL A 378 9.81 -30.44 -19.27
C VAL A 378 9.74 -29.96 -17.83
N TYR A 379 9.88 -30.89 -16.89
CA TYR A 379 10.05 -30.59 -15.47
C TYR A 379 11.55 -30.49 -15.16
N LEU A 380 12.03 -29.31 -14.78
CA LEU A 380 13.43 -29.12 -14.38
C LEU A 380 13.57 -29.03 -12.84
N HIS A 381 12.47 -28.78 -12.13
CA HIS A 381 12.37 -28.81 -10.67
C HIS A 381 10.89 -28.99 -10.28
N ASP A 382 10.60 -29.41 -9.05
CA ASP A 382 9.21 -29.58 -8.54
C ASP A 382 8.39 -28.28 -8.64
N ASP A 383 9.07 -27.15 -8.50
CA ASP A 383 8.50 -25.80 -8.53
C ASP A 383 8.75 -25.03 -9.84
N PHE A 384 9.40 -25.66 -10.84
CA PHE A 384 9.76 -24.98 -12.10
C PHE A 384 9.69 -25.91 -13.31
N MET A 385 8.93 -25.51 -14.31
CA MET A 385 8.78 -26.27 -15.54
C MET A 385 8.74 -25.43 -16.81
N LEU A 386 9.18 -26.01 -17.92
CA LEU A 386 9.01 -25.47 -19.26
C LEU A 386 7.74 -26.06 -19.89
N VAL A 387 6.76 -25.20 -20.17
CA VAL A 387 5.49 -25.60 -20.81
C VAL A 387 5.68 -25.94 -22.28
N LYS A 388 4.73 -26.68 -22.86
CA LYS A 388 4.70 -26.98 -24.30
C LYS A 388 4.78 -25.70 -25.14
N LYS A 389 5.52 -25.75 -26.25
CA LYS A 389 5.69 -24.61 -27.17
C LYS A 389 4.35 -24.11 -27.69
N GLY A 390 4.27 -22.80 -27.91
CA GLY A 390 3.04 -22.13 -28.33
C GLY A 390 2.07 -22.05 -27.16
N PHE A 391 2.53 -21.47 -26.05
CA PHE A 391 1.72 -21.35 -24.84
C PHE A 391 0.46 -20.54 -25.12
N HIS A 392 0.65 -19.36 -25.74
CA HIS A 392 -0.42 -18.42 -26.04
C HIS A 392 -1.37 -19.00 -27.09
N LYS A 393 -2.66 -18.89 -26.80
CA LYS A 393 -3.77 -19.39 -27.60
C LYS A 393 -4.88 -18.36 -27.47
N LYS A 394 -5.57 -18.06 -28.57
CA LYS A 394 -6.69 -17.11 -28.58
C LYS A 394 -7.90 -17.75 -29.24
N GLN A 395 -9.11 -17.44 -28.76
CA GLN A 395 -10.35 -17.94 -29.38
C GLN A 395 -10.57 -17.30 -30.76
N ASP A 396 -10.34 -15.99 -30.85
CA ASP A 396 -10.50 -15.21 -32.07
C ASP A 396 -9.17 -14.48 -32.40
N GLY A 397 -8.51 -14.91 -33.48
CA GLY A 397 -7.29 -14.27 -34.01
C GLY A 397 -6.01 -15.12 -33.90
N GLU A 398 -4.90 -14.55 -34.37
CA GLU A 398 -3.60 -15.22 -34.37
C GLU A 398 -2.93 -15.20 -32.99
N ALA A 399 -2.39 -16.35 -32.59
CA ALA A 399 -1.63 -16.45 -31.36
C ALA A 399 -0.20 -15.92 -31.57
N LEU A 400 0.24 -15.04 -30.66
CA LEU A 400 1.64 -14.64 -30.54
C LEU A 400 2.55 -15.84 -30.29
N ALA A 401 3.71 -15.86 -30.95
CA ALA A 401 4.76 -16.84 -30.68
C ALA A 401 5.44 -16.56 -29.33
N ASP A 402 5.97 -17.62 -28.69
CA ASP A 402 6.64 -17.53 -27.39
C ASP A 402 7.83 -16.53 -27.43
N ASP A 403 8.62 -16.52 -28.51
CA ASP A 403 9.69 -15.55 -28.75
C ASP A 403 9.20 -14.09 -28.70
N THR A 404 7.98 -13.81 -29.17
CA THR A 404 7.42 -12.45 -29.12
C THR A 404 7.12 -12.05 -27.69
N ILE A 405 6.50 -12.94 -26.93
CA ILE A 405 6.15 -12.68 -25.54
C ILE A 405 7.42 -12.43 -24.72
N ILE A 406 8.48 -13.19 -24.97
CA ILE A 406 9.75 -13.09 -24.26
C ILE A 406 10.57 -11.86 -24.70
N ARG A 407 10.60 -11.51 -26.00
CA ARG A 407 11.50 -10.48 -26.54
C ARG A 407 10.87 -9.08 -26.62
N CYS A 408 9.55 -8.97 -26.69
CA CYS A 408 8.85 -7.69 -26.79
C CYS A 408 8.33 -7.25 -25.40
N PRO A 409 8.80 -6.11 -24.86
CA PRO A 409 8.44 -5.62 -23.52
C PRO A 409 6.96 -5.29 -23.32
N GLU A 410 6.15 -5.16 -24.38
CA GLU A 410 4.70 -4.92 -24.25
C GLU A 410 3.94 -6.14 -23.73
N TRP A 411 4.50 -7.34 -23.92
CA TRP A 411 3.84 -8.60 -23.59
C TRP A 411 4.29 -9.22 -22.27
N HIS A 412 5.26 -8.60 -21.59
CA HIS A 412 5.72 -9.03 -20.28
C HIS A 412 6.08 -7.85 -19.38
N PHE A 413 6.06 -8.08 -18.07
CA PHE A 413 6.64 -7.21 -17.06
C PHE A 413 7.76 -7.97 -16.34
N VAL A 414 8.57 -7.26 -15.55
CA VAL A 414 9.72 -7.83 -14.85
C VAL A 414 9.47 -7.80 -13.35
N TYR A 415 9.85 -8.88 -12.67
CA TYR A 415 9.85 -8.99 -11.22
C TYR A 415 11.03 -9.82 -10.78
N ASN A 416 11.80 -9.33 -9.79
CA ASN A 416 13.04 -9.96 -9.31
C ASN A 416 13.93 -10.53 -10.45
N GLY A 417 14.14 -9.77 -11.53
CA GLY A 417 15.01 -10.15 -12.66
C GLY A 417 14.45 -11.22 -13.60
N LEU A 418 13.20 -11.67 -13.44
CA LEU A 418 12.50 -12.59 -14.34
C LEU A 418 11.37 -11.88 -15.09
N LYS A 419 11.08 -12.34 -16.30
CA LYS A 419 9.96 -11.84 -17.12
C LYS A 419 8.69 -12.61 -16.79
N PHE A 420 7.57 -11.91 -16.65
CA PHE A 420 6.25 -12.48 -16.40
C PHE A 420 5.29 -11.99 -17.48
N ALA A 421 4.58 -12.91 -18.12
CA ALA A 421 3.64 -12.56 -19.17
C ALA A 421 2.53 -11.66 -18.62
N ASN A 422 2.14 -10.66 -19.41
CA ASN A 422 1.11 -9.72 -19.02
C ASN A 422 -0.28 -10.42 -18.92
N LEU A 423 -1.25 -9.78 -18.27
CA LEU A 423 -2.59 -10.34 -18.06
C LEU A 423 -3.33 -10.66 -19.36
N ASP A 424 -3.05 -9.98 -20.46
CA ASP A 424 -3.73 -10.24 -21.74
C ASP A 424 -3.33 -11.62 -22.29
N ILE A 425 -2.04 -11.96 -22.25
CA ILE A 425 -1.55 -13.30 -22.59
C ILE A 425 -2.19 -14.38 -21.71
N ILE A 426 -2.29 -14.09 -20.40
CA ILE A 426 -2.86 -15.03 -19.43
C ILE A 426 -4.36 -15.22 -19.65
N LYS A 427 -5.11 -14.14 -19.88
CA LYS A 427 -6.55 -14.17 -20.19
C LYS A 427 -6.82 -14.95 -21.47
N ASP A 428 -6.13 -14.64 -22.55
CA ASP A 428 -6.32 -15.29 -23.86
C ASP A 428 -6.13 -16.81 -23.72
N LYS A 429 -5.02 -17.24 -23.10
CA LYS A 429 -4.76 -18.66 -22.85
C LYS A 429 -5.86 -19.33 -22.00
N LYS A 430 -6.24 -18.70 -20.88
CA LYS A 430 -7.21 -19.28 -19.94
C LYS A 430 -8.62 -19.35 -20.52
N ASN A 431 -8.99 -18.39 -21.37
CA ASN A 431 -10.25 -18.39 -22.13
C ASN A 431 -10.33 -19.56 -23.11
N VAL A 432 -9.20 -19.99 -23.68
CA VAL A 432 -9.16 -21.18 -24.53
C VAL A 432 -9.19 -22.48 -23.71
N SER A 433 -8.40 -22.59 -22.65
CA SER A 433 -8.29 -23.86 -21.90
C SER A 433 -9.47 -24.17 -20.99
N ARG A 434 -10.12 -23.13 -20.41
CA ARG A 434 -11.31 -23.22 -19.53
C ARG A 434 -11.31 -24.35 -18.50
N ARG A 435 -10.14 -24.76 -17.99
CA ARG A 435 -10.05 -25.71 -16.87
C ARG A 435 -10.76 -25.09 -15.64
N PRO A 436 -11.23 -25.88 -14.66
CA PRO A 436 -11.89 -25.32 -13.47
C PRO A 436 -11.10 -24.21 -12.78
N LYS A 437 -9.77 -24.38 -12.65
CA LYS A 437 -8.88 -23.33 -12.12
C LYS A 437 -8.77 -22.10 -13.02
N ASP A 438 -8.85 -22.26 -14.33
CA ASP A 438 -8.76 -21.14 -15.28
C ASP A 438 -10.02 -20.27 -15.26
N VAL A 439 -11.20 -20.87 -15.07
CA VAL A 439 -12.45 -20.11 -14.87
C VAL A 439 -12.36 -19.23 -13.64
N LEU A 440 -11.84 -19.78 -12.53
CA LEU A 440 -11.62 -19.01 -11.30
C LEU A 440 -10.64 -17.86 -11.56
N HIS A 441 -9.50 -18.14 -12.16
CA HIS A 441 -8.51 -17.11 -12.47
C HIS A 441 -9.04 -16.00 -13.40
N LEU A 442 -9.88 -16.33 -14.39
CA LEU A 442 -10.50 -15.33 -15.26
C LEU A 442 -11.45 -14.43 -14.49
N GLU A 443 -12.26 -15.00 -13.59
CA GLU A 443 -13.13 -14.22 -12.71
C GLU A 443 -12.31 -13.34 -11.77
N THR A 444 -11.20 -13.87 -11.23
CA THR A 444 -10.23 -13.11 -10.43
C THR A 444 -9.70 -11.90 -11.21
N ILE A 445 -9.24 -12.11 -12.46
CA ILE A 445 -8.72 -11.02 -13.30
C ILE A 445 -9.83 -10.01 -13.60
N ARG A 446 -11.04 -10.45 -13.94
CA ARG A 446 -12.19 -9.57 -14.23
C ARG A 446 -12.55 -8.70 -13.02
N LEU A 447 -12.64 -9.28 -11.83
CA LEU A 447 -12.94 -8.54 -10.60
C LEU A 447 -11.85 -7.52 -10.28
N PHE A 448 -10.59 -7.89 -10.51
CA PHE A 448 -9.47 -6.97 -10.39
C PHE A 448 -9.57 -5.80 -11.37
N GLU A 449 -9.84 -6.06 -12.66
CA GLU A 449 -10.00 -5.03 -13.70
C GLU A 449 -11.22 -4.12 -13.45
N ASN A 450 -12.35 -4.69 -13.04
CA ASN A 450 -13.54 -3.91 -12.67
C ASN A 450 -13.26 -2.97 -11.50
N MET A 451 -12.45 -3.42 -10.55
CA MET A 451 -12.04 -2.57 -9.45
C MET A 451 -11.20 -1.41 -9.96
N LEU A 452 -10.17 -1.67 -10.76
CA LEU A 452 -9.37 -0.59 -11.37
C LEU A 452 -10.24 0.42 -12.15
N GLY A 453 -11.28 -0.05 -12.84
CA GLY A 453 -12.22 0.80 -13.59
C GLY A 453 -13.16 1.65 -12.72
N LEU A 454 -13.47 1.22 -11.49
CA LEU A 454 -14.18 2.04 -10.49
C LEU A 454 -13.26 3.10 -9.87
N TYR A 455 -11.95 2.82 -9.76
CA TYR A 455 -10.93 3.75 -9.24
C TYR A 455 -10.66 4.94 -10.17
N ASP A 456 -10.81 4.78 -11.49
CA ASP A 456 -10.51 5.84 -12.48
C ASP A 456 -11.57 6.96 -12.52
N LYS A 457 -12.70 6.79 -11.82
CA LYS A 457 -13.83 7.76 -11.82
C LYS A 457 -13.94 8.63 -10.56
N GLU A 458 -13.30 8.27 -9.45
CA GLU A 458 -13.25 9.10 -8.25
C GLU A 458 -11.86 9.07 -7.61
N LYS A 459 -11.21 10.23 -7.65
CA LYS A 459 -9.90 10.52 -7.09
C LYS A 459 -9.98 10.45 -5.55
N ILE A 460 -9.78 9.28 -4.95
CA ILE A 460 -9.72 9.13 -3.49
C ILE A 460 -8.38 8.55 -3.03
N LEU A 461 -7.76 9.34 -2.15
CA LEU A 461 -6.79 9.04 -1.11
C LEU A 461 -5.91 7.80 -1.26
N LYS A 462 -4.60 8.09 -1.28
CA LYS A 462 -3.58 7.38 -0.50
C LYS A 462 -4.21 6.72 0.74
N ASP A 463 -4.45 5.41 0.70
CA ASP A 463 -4.25 4.50 1.82
C ASP A 463 -4.53 3.03 1.47
N ARG A 464 -3.89 2.18 2.27
CA ARG A 464 -3.66 0.72 2.31
C ARG A 464 -4.82 -0.25 2.01
N ILE A 465 -5.97 0.20 1.52
CA ILE A 465 -7.24 -0.55 1.46
C ILE A 465 -7.29 -1.55 0.30
N THR A 466 -6.55 -1.32 -0.78
CA THR A 466 -6.80 -2.00 -2.05
C THR A 466 -6.45 -3.49 -2.01
N ALA A 467 -5.37 -3.89 -1.31
CA ALA A 467 -4.93 -5.30 -1.31
C ALA A 467 -5.85 -6.27 -0.56
N GLU A 468 -6.31 -5.87 0.62
CA GLU A 468 -7.22 -6.67 1.45
C GLU A 468 -8.66 -6.63 0.93
N ALA A 469 -9.12 -5.49 0.40
CA ALA A 469 -10.42 -5.39 -0.28
C ALA A 469 -10.44 -6.22 -1.57
N ILE A 470 -9.31 -6.32 -2.28
CA ILE A 470 -9.15 -7.16 -3.47
C ILE A 470 -9.11 -8.64 -3.10
N LYS A 471 -8.31 -9.06 -2.11
CA LYS A 471 -8.33 -10.46 -1.63
C LYS A 471 -9.73 -10.87 -1.13
N ARG A 472 -10.48 -9.97 -0.49
CA ARG A 472 -11.88 -10.19 -0.06
C ARG A 472 -12.86 -10.29 -1.24
N ASN A 473 -12.77 -9.43 -2.26
CA ASN A 473 -13.67 -9.48 -3.42
C ASN A 473 -13.36 -10.63 -4.39
N LEU A 474 -12.08 -11.02 -4.56
CA LEU A 474 -11.68 -12.18 -5.36
C LEU A 474 -12.03 -13.53 -4.71
N GLY A 475 -12.31 -13.54 -3.40
CA GLY A 475 -12.78 -14.69 -2.64
C GLY A 475 -14.22 -15.13 -2.93
N ILE A 476 -14.98 -14.37 -3.73
CA ILE A 476 -16.41 -14.61 -3.97
C ILE A 476 -16.70 -15.89 -4.79
N ALA A 477 -15.68 -16.51 -5.41
CA ALA A 477 -15.85 -17.83 -6.04
C ALA A 477 -15.30 -19.01 -5.22
N ALA A 478 -14.43 -18.77 -4.23
CA ALA A 478 -13.90 -19.82 -3.35
C ALA A 478 -14.92 -20.22 -2.26
N LEU A 479 -15.85 -19.34 -1.92
CA LEU A 479 -16.91 -19.57 -0.93
C LEU A 479 -18.04 -20.49 -1.40
N ALA A 480 -18.09 -20.86 -2.68
CA ALA A 480 -19.06 -21.84 -3.17
C ALA A 480 -18.66 -23.30 -2.88
N ARG A 481 -17.44 -23.56 -2.35
CA ARG A 481 -16.95 -24.93 -2.05
C ARG A 481 -16.12 -25.07 -0.78
N THR A 482 -16.28 -24.22 0.22
CA THR A 482 -15.68 -24.52 1.54
C THR A 482 -16.54 -25.58 2.24
N SER A 483 -16.20 -26.84 2.00
CA SER A 483 -16.50 -27.91 2.95
C SER A 483 -15.96 -27.50 4.31
N MET A 484 -16.87 -27.35 5.28
CA MET A 484 -16.74 -27.63 6.73
C MET A 484 -15.33 -27.81 7.34
N ALA A 485 -14.37 -26.93 7.04
CA ALA A 485 -13.11 -26.88 7.75
C ALA A 485 -13.35 -26.06 9.03
N GLU A 486 -13.19 -26.73 10.17
CA GLU A 486 -13.30 -26.17 11.50
C GLU A 486 -12.51 -24.84 11.60
N VAL A 487 -13.10 -23.87 12.30
CA VAL A 487 -12.40 -22.65 12.71
C VAL A 487 -11.09 -23.07 13.41
N GLN A 488 -9.94 -22.80 12.79
CA GLN A 488 -8.63 -23.15 13.36
C GLN A 488 -8.37 -22.26 14.58
N GLY A 489 -8.74 -22.76 15.76
CA GLY A 489 -8.52 -22.10 17.05
C GLY A 489 -9.72 -21.28 17.57
N PRO A 490 -9.64 -20.84 18.85
CA PRO A 490 -10.74 -20.12 19.49
C PRO A 490 -10.91 -18.71 18.94
N VAL A 491 -12.15 -18.33 18.61
CA VAL A 491 -12.52 -16.96 18.22
C VAL A 491 -13.17 -16.27 19.41
N HIS A 492 -12.46 -15.32 20.00
CA HIS A 492 -12.94 -14.55 21.14
C HIS A 492 -13.71 -13.30 20.71
N VAL A 493 -14.50 -12.74 21.64
CA VAL A 493 -15.28 -11.50 21.40
C VAL A 493 -14.45 -10.33 20.86
N THR A 494 -13.16 -10.27 21.19
CA THR A 494 -12.23 -9.26 20.72
C THR A 494 -10.82 -9.85 20.72
N ARG A 495 -9.92 -9.24 19.96
CA ARG A 495 -8.48 -9.50 19.95
C ARG A 495 -7.77 -8.15 20.02
N ALA A 496 -6.80 -8.04 20.92
CA ALA A 496 -6.02 -6.82 21.11
C ALA A 496 -5.26 -6.44 19.83
N ALA A 497 -5.11 -5.15 19.58
CA ALA A 497 -4.23 -4.66 18.52
C ALA A 497 -2.77 -4.92 18.97
N VAL A 498 -1.90 -5.31 18.05
CA VAL A 498 -0.51 -5.60 18.39
C VAL A 498 0.37 -4.64 17.60
N PRO A 499 1.23 -3.83 18.26
CA PRO A 499 2.13 -2.94 17.54
C PRO A 499 3.21 -3.74 16.81
N ASP A 500 3.93 -3.08 15.91
CA ASP A 500 5.21 -3.59 15.44
C ASP A 500 6.16 -3.73 16.65
N LEU A 501 6.58 -4.98 16.91
CA LEU A 501 7.44 -5.31 18.03
C LEU A 501 8.77 -4.54 17.98
N ALA A 502 9.29 -4.23 16.79
CA ALA A 502 10.50 -3.44 16.63
C ALA A 502 10.30 -1.99 17.08
N VAL A 503 9.11 -1.41 16.85
CA VAL A 503 8.75 -0.06 17.34
C VAL A 503 8.72 -0.07 18.86
N TYR A 504 7.99 -1.02 19.45
CA TYR A 504 7.87 -1.12 20.89
C TYR A 504 9.23 -1.37 21.57
N ASN A 505 10.06 -2.25 21.01
CA ASN A 505 11.40 -2.53 21.51
C ASN A 505 12.32 -1.30 21.52
N ARG A 506 12.17 -0.35 20.59
CA ARG A 506 12.94 0.91 20.63
C ARG A 506 12.60 1.76 21.85
N TYR A 507 11.31 1.87 22.19
CA TYR A 507 10.89 2.55 23.41
C TYR A 507 11.38 1.83 24.65
N LEU A 508 11.23 0.49 24.70
CA LEU A 508 11.75 -0.31 25.80
C LEU A 508 13.25 -0.10 26.00
N HIS A 509 14.05 -0.16 24.93
CA HIS A 509 15.49 0.06 25.02
C HIS A 509 15.83 1.40 25.70
N HIS A 510 15.11 2.48 25.34
CA HIS A 510 15.31 3.77 25.96
C HIS A 510 14.91 3.79 27.46
N ILE A 511 13.78 3.17 27.82
CA ILE A 511 13.34 3.05 29.22
C ILE A 511 14.40 2.33 30.06
N PHE A 512 14.93 1.21 29.55
CA PHE A 512 15.94 0.42 30.25
C PHE A 512 17.29 1.15 30.33
N GLN A 513 17.66 1.92 29.32
CA GLN A 513 18.87 2.74 29.35
C GLN A 513 18.78 3.91 30.33
N SER A 514 17.63 4.57 30.43
CA SER A 514 17.44 5.71 31.34
C SER A 514 17.18 5.29 32.78
N GLY A 515 16.69 4.05 33.00
CA GLY A 515 16.25 3.57 34.31
C GLY A 515 14.95 4.23 34.81
N HIS A 516 14.24 4.98 33.96
CA HIS A 516 13.02 5.70 34.32
C HIS A 516 11.78 4.92 33.88
N PHE A 517 11.09 4.27 34.82
CA PHE A 517 9.98 3.33 34.50
C PHE A 517 8.57 3.86 34.78
N THR A 518 8.40 4.98 35.50
CA THR A 518 7.09 5.51 35.92
C THR A 518 7.22 6.96 36.36
N ASN A 519 6.18 7.56 36.96
CA ASN A 519 6.16 8.92 37.54
C ASN A 519 6.29 10.04 36.49
N ASN A 520 5.47 9.97 35.44
CA ASN A 520 5.44 10.97 34.35
C ASN A 520 6.78 11.12 33.64
N GLY A 521 7.39 9.99 33.27
CA GLY A 521 8.53 10.01 32.36
C GLY A 521 8.15 10.51 30.96
N GLN A 522 9.14 10.56 30.09
CA GLN A 522 8.99 11.17 28.77
C GLN A 522 7.91 10.48 27.92
N PHE A 523 7.72 9.17 28.06
CA PHE A 523 6.76 8.42 27.24
C PHE A 523 5.34 8.60 27.75
N ALA A 524 5.11 8.61 29.06
CA ALA A 524 3.81 8.93 29.64
C ALA A 524 3.39 10.37 29.31
N ALA A 525 4.32 11.34 29.47
CA ALA A 525 4.06 12.73 29.09
C ALA A 525 3.82 12.89 27.58
N GLY A 526 4.63 12.23 26.75
CA GLY A 526 4.47 12.25 25.30
C GLY A 526 3.15 11.63 24.83
N LEU A 527 2.76 10.50 25.42
CA LEU A 527 1.48 9.86 25.12
C LEU A 527 0.30 10.73 25.54
N GLU A 528 0.34 11.30 26.74
CA GLU A 528 -0.72 12.19 27.25
C GLU A 528 -0.91 13.39 26.31
N GLN A 529 0.18 14.04 25.90
CA GLN A 529 0.12 15.16 24.96
C GLN A 529 -0.43 14.75 23.59
N ARG A 530 -0.02 13.58 23.09
CA ARG A 530 -0.48 13.06 21.79
C ARG A 530 -1.97 12.75 21.84
N LEU A 531 -2.44 12.08 22.90
CA LEU A 531 -3.86 11.80 23.13
C LEU A 531 -4.69 13.07 23.26
N ALA A 532 -4.21 14.07 24.01
CA ALA A 532 -4.91 15.35 24.15
C ALA A 532 -5.14 16.02 22.79
N ASN A 533 -4.15 15.95 21.88
CA ASN A 533 -4.25 16.49 20.54
C ASN A 533 -5.15 15.65 19.63
N ASP A 534 -4.92 14.33 19.56
CA ASP A 534 -5.61 13.42 18.64
C ASP A 534 -7.10 13.29 19.00
N LEU A 535 -7.44 13.29 20.30
CA LEU A 535 -8.83 13.27 20.78
C LEU A 535 -9.47 14.66 20.82
N ARG A 536 -8.73 15.72 20.47
CA ARG A 536 -9.15 17.13 20.60
C ARG A 536 -9.67 17.47 22.00
N ALA A 537 -9.05 16.88 23.01
CA ALA A 537 -9.40 17.00 24.42
C ALA A 537 -8.18 17.59 25.17
N PRO A 538 -7.98 18.92 25.16
CA PRO A 538 -6.75 19.54 25.66
C PRO A 538 -6.50 19.33 27.16
N ARG A 539 -7.56 19.03 27.93
CA ARG A 539 -7.54 18.82 29.39
C ARG A 539 -7.61 17.33 29.72
N PHE A 540 -6.70 16.57 29.12
CA PHE A 540 -6.62 15.12 29.26
C PHE A 540 -5.51 14.72 30.23
N ALA A 541 -5.87 13.93 31.25
CA ALA A 541 -4.95 13.38 32.24
C ALA A 541 -4.89 11.85 32.16
N LEU A 542 -3.71 11.32 31.83
CA LEU A 542 -3.47 9.89 31.64
C LEU A 542 -3.43 9.15 32.99
N CYS A 543 -4.07 7.98 33.07
CA CYS A 543 -4.22 7.19 34.29
C CYS A 543 -3.82 5.72 34.08
N ALA A 544 -3.50 5.03 35.17
CA ALA A 544 -3.04 3.63 35.11
C ALA A 544 -4.11 2.62 34.65
N ASN A 545 -5.40 2.93 34.82
CA ASN A 545 -6.52 2.20 34.22
C ASN A 545 -7.82 3.05 34.24
N GLY A 546 -8.86 2.59 33.54
CA GLY A 546 -10.15 3.29 33.48
C GLY A 546 -10.92 3.35 34.81
N THR A 547 -10.80 2.35 35.68
CA THR A 547 -11.47 2.36 36.99
C THR A 547 -10.90 3.46 37.89
N LEU A 548 -9.57 3.58 37.95
CA LEU A 548 -8.91 4.64 38.70
C LEU A 548 -9.23 6.01 38.10
N ALA A 549 -9.29 6.13 36.77
CA ALA A 549 -9.72 7.36 36.12
C ALA A 549 -11.13 7.79 36.57
N LEU A 550 -12.09 6.86 36.61
CA LEU A 550 -13.45 7.14 37.08
C LEU A 550 -13.48 7.52 38.57
N GLN A 551 -12.70 6.85 39.43
CA GLN A 551 -12.59 7.23 40.85
C GLN A 551 -12.04 8.66 41.03
N LEU A 552 -11.00 9.04 40.27
CA LEU A 552 -10.45 10.39 40.29
C LEU A 552 -11.50 11.42 39.85
N ALA A 553 -12.24 11.14 38.78
CA ALA A 553 -13.31 12.01 38.29
C ALA A 553 -14.44 12.19 39.33
N VAL A 554 -14.87 11.11 39.98
CA VAL A 554 -15.87 11.13 41.06
C VAL A 554 -15.38 11.99 42.25
N ARG A 555 -14.10 11.86 42.65
CA ARG A 555 -13.52 12.71 43.70
C ARG A 555 -13.45 14.17 43.28
N ALA A 556 -12.96 14.46 42.08
CA ALA A 556 -12.80 15.82 41.57
C ALA A 556 -14.15 16.54 41.38
N ALA A 557 -15.21 15.79 41.06
CA ALA A 557 -16.60 16.28 41.04
C ALA A 557 -17.22 16.46 42.43
N GLY A 558 -16.50 16.10 43.51
CA GLY A 558 -17.00 16.20 44.88
C GLY A 558 -18.12 15.21 45.21
N LEU A 559 -18.15 14.05 44.54
CA LEU A 559 -19.19 13.03 44.69
C LEU A 559 -18.84 11.93 45.68
N ALA A 560 -17.57 11.79 46.06
CA ALA A 560 -17.14 10.79 47.05
C ALA A 560 -17.97 10.88 48.33
N GLY A 561 -18.46 9.73 48.80
CA GLY A 561 -19.33 9.62 49.98
C GLY A 561 -20.79 10.06 49.78
N LYS A 562 -21.22 10.43 48.57
CA LYS A 562 -22.56 11.00 48.31
C LYS A 562 -23.46 10.09 47.46
N THR A 563 -24.75 10.42 47.39
CA THR A 563 -25.73 9.72 46.56
C THR A 563 -25.59 10.17 45.10
N VAL A 564 -25.45 9.22 44.18
CA VAL A 564 -25.26 9.50 42.75
C VAL A 564 -26.24 8.69 41.92
N ILE A 565 -26.81 9.30 40.88
CA ILE A 565 -27.65 8.58 39.92
C ILE A 565 -26.75 7.93 38.86
N THR A 566 -26.97 6.67 38.51
CA THR A 566 -26.22 5.96 37.48
C THR A 566 -27.09 4.94 36.75
N THR A 567 -26.52 4.26 35.74
CA THR A 567 -27.21 3.27 34.91
C THR A 567 -27.13 1.85 35.48
N PRO A 568 -28.21 1.05 35.38
CA PRO A 568 -28.21 -0.38 35.67
C PRO A 568 -27.50 -1.20 34.57
N PHE A 569 -27.13 -0.60 33.44
CA PHE A 569 -26.63 -1.33 32.28
C PHE A 569 -25.23 -0.84 31.87
N SER A 570 -24.21 -1.39 32.52
CA SER A 570 -22.79 -1.10 32.23
C SER A 570 -21.89 -2.25 32.68
N TYR A 571 -20.59 -2.14 32.38
CA TYR A 571 -19.59 -2.96 33.01
C TYR A 571 -19.54 -2.66 34.52
N VAL A 572 -19.28 -3.70 35.33
CA VAL A 572 -19.31 -3.63 36.80
C VAL A 572 -18.36 -2.58 37.39
N ALA A 573 -17.32 -2.20 36.64
CA ALA A 573 -16.34 -1.20 37.05
C ALA A 573 -16.98 0.16 37.41
N THR A 574 -18.01 0.59 36.68
CA THR A 574 -18.73 1.85 36.96
C THR A 574 -19.23 1.87 38.40
N MET A 575 -19.97 0.82 38.78
CA MET A 575 -20.52 0.70 40.13
C MET A 575 -19.44 0.42 41.18
N THR A 576 -18.43 -0.41 40.90
CA THR A 576 -17.38 -0.68 41.91
C THR A 576 -16.53 0.56 42.19
N ALA A 577 -16.29 1.43 41.19
CA ALA A 577 -15.61 2.70 41.40
C ALA A 577 -16.42 3.60 42.34
N LEU A 578 -17.73 3.73 42.11
CA LEU A 578 -18.63 4.48 42.98
C LEU A 578 -18.64 3.95 44.42
N LEU A 579 -18.80 2.64 44.60
CA LEU A 579 -18.81 2.02 45.94
C LEU A 579 -17.47 2.17 46.66
N ALA A 580 -16.35 2.06 45.93
CA ALA A 580 -15.01 2.24 46.50
C ALA A 580 -14.75 3.69 46.94
N GLU A 581 -15.41 4.66 46.29
CA GLU A 581 -15.42 6.07 46.69
C GLU A 581 -16.50 6.39 47.74
N GLY A 582 -17.16 5.37 48.30
CA GLY A 582 -18.19 5.52 49.33
C GLY A 582 -19.50 6.12 48.82
N CYS A 583 -19.69 6.21 47.50
CA CYS A 583 -20.93 6.73 46.93
C CYS A 583 -22.08 5.74 47.15
N THR A 584 -23.31 6.27 47.19
CA THR A 584 -24.55 5.48 47.20
C THR A 584 -25.21 5.53 45.82
N PRO A 585 -25.15 4.46 45.00
CA PRO A 585 -25.76 4.47 43.67
C PRO A 585 -27.29 4.40 43.73
N VAL A 586 -27.95 5.31 43.02
CA VAL A 586 -29.38 5.27 42.68
C VAL A 586 -29.49 4.94 41.19
N PHE A 587 -30.24 3.92 40.83
CA PHE A 587 -30.38 3.48 39.45
C PHE A 587 -31.59 4.13 38.80
N ALA A 588 -31.36 4.79 37.67
CA ALA A 588 -32.39 5.17 36.71
C ALA A 588 -32.30 4.24 35.50
N ASP A 589 -33.43 3.92 34.87
CA ASP A 589 -33.48 2.90 33.83
C ASP A 589 -32.84 3.37 32.51
N ILE A 590 -32.76 2.47 31.54
CA ILE A 590 -32.21 2.75 30.22
C ILE A 590 -33.32 2.99 29.20
N ASP A 591 -32.98 3.74 28.16
CA ASP A 591 -33.78 3.82 26.95
C ASP A 591 -33.66 2.48 26.18
N GLU A 592 -34.80 1.88 25.81
CA GLU A 592 -34.81 0.54 25.22
C GLU A 592 -34.10 0.51 23.86
N GLU A 593 -34.12 1.61 23.12
CA GLU A 593 -33.54 1.71 21.79
C GLU A 593 -32.02 1.90 21.86
N THR A 594 -31.51 2.86 22.62
CA THR A 594 -30.08 3.21 22.67
C THR A 594 -29.28 2.42 23.70
N LEU A 595 -29.95 1.86 24.71
CA LEU A 595 -29.41 1.24 25.93
C LEU A 595 -28.61 2.18 26.85
N CYS A 596 -28.61 3.48 26.56
CA CYS A 596 -28.03 4.49 27.43
C CYS A 596 -29.02 4.90 28.52
N LEU A 597 -28.54 5.62 29.54
CA LEU A 597 -29.38 6.16 30.61
C LEU A 597 -30.52 7.01 30.03
N ASP A 598 -31.77 6.72 30.41
CA ASP A 598 -32.94 7.50 29.97
C ASP A 598 -33.10 8.77 30.83
N PRO A 599 -33.02 9.98 30.24
CA PRO A 599 -33.23 11.24 30.95
C PRO A 599 -34.57 11.31 31.72
N ALA A 600 -35.64 10.71 31.19
CA ALA A 600 -36.95 10.76 31.84
C ALA A 600 -36.95 9.98 33.16
N THR A 601 -36.49 8.73 33.13
CA THR A 601 -36.38 7.94 34.37
C THR A 601 -35.30 8.48 35.30
N MET A 602 -34.30 9.20 34.79
CA MET A 602 -33.31 9.90 35.60
C MET A 602 -33.95 11.03 36.41
N GLU A 603 -34.77 11.88 35.77
CA GLU A 603 -35.47 13.00 36.42
C GLU A 603 -36.37 12.52 37.57
N GLU A 604 -37.05 11.38 37.40
CA GLU A 604 -37.86 10.73 38.44
C GLU A 604 -37.06 10.26 39.66
N ARG A 605 -35.75 10.03 39.50
CA ARG A 605 -34.85 9.56 40.56
C ARG A 605 -34.10 10.69 41.27
N ILE A 606 -34.27 11.94 40.82
CA ILE A 606 -33.69 13.10 41.50
C ILE A 606 -34.41 13.30 42.84
N ALA A 607 -33.63 13.31 43.91
CA ALA A 607 -34.08 13.55 45.28
C ALA A 607 -33.17 14.62 45.95
N PRO A 608 -33.57 15.21 47.09
CA PRO A 608 -32.77 16.22 47.77
C PRO A 608 -31.33 15.79 48.11
N GLU A 609 -31.11 14.49 48.34
CA GLU A 609 -29.79 13.92 48.60
C GLU A 609 -28.94 13.64 47.34
N THR A 610 -29.54 13.73 46.14
CA THR A 610 -28.82 13.50 44.88
C THR A 610 -27.73 14.54 44.72
N ALA A 611 -26.48 14.07 44.57
CA ALA A 611 -25.31 14.93 44.49
C ALA A 611 -24.66 15.00 43.11
N GLY A 612 -25.00 14.08 42.20
CA GLY A 612 -24.46 14.05 40.84
C GLY A 612 -24.95 12.85 40.03
N ILE A 613 -24.53 12.81 38.77
CA ILE A 613 -24.99 11.83 37.78
C ILE A 613 -23.77 11.18 37.13
N VAL A 614 -23.78 9.85 37.02
CA VAL A 614 -22.72 9.06 36.40
C VAL A 614 -23.29 8.18 35.28
N PRO A 615 -23.59 8.75 34.11
CA PRO A 615 -24.07 8.00 32.94
C PRO A 615 -22.91 7.28 32.22
N VAL A 616 -23.23 6.31 31.35
CA VAL A 616 -22.23 5.53 30.61
C VAL A 616 -22.52 5.61 29.11
N HIS A 617 -21.48 5.88 28.30
CA HIS A 617 -21.55 5.74 26.84
C HIS A 617 -21.43 4.26 26.43
N VAL A 618 -22.55 3.54 26.54
CA VAL A 618 -22.63 2.09 26.42
C VAL A 618 -22.17 1.64 25.02
N TYR A 619 -21.16 0.76 24.96
CA TYR A 619 -20.55 0.29 23.71
C TYR A 619 -19.98 1.38 22.78
N GLY A 620 -19.74 2.58 23.31
CA GLY A 620 -19.37 3.76 22.53
C GLY A 620 -20.57 4.47 21.90
N ASN A 621 -21.80 4.04 22.22
CA ASN A 621 -23.03 4.76 21.89
C ASN A 621 -23.19 5.97 22.81
N MET A 622 -23.63 7.08 22.26
CA MET A 622 -23.79 8.33 23.00
C MET A 622 -25.01 8.26 23.92
N CYS A 623 -24.88 8.83 25.13
CA CYS A 623 -26.06 9.16 25.94
C CYS A 623 -26.80 10.35 25.30
N ASP A 624 -28.00 10.68 25.76
CA ASP A 624 -28.61 11.96 25.38
C ASP A 624 -27.91 13.12 26.13
N VAL A 625 -26.72 13.50 25.66
CA VAL A 625 -25.87 14.50 26.33
C VAL A 625 -26.54 15.86 26.42
N GLU A 626 -27.41 16.21 25.47
CA GLU A 626 -28.15 17.47 25.46
C GLU A 626 -29.22 17.49 26.56
N ALA A 627 -30.04 16.43 26.64
CA ALA A 627 -31.06 16.30 27.67
C ALA A 627 -30.44 16.18 29.07
N LEU A 628 -29.35 15.40 29.21
CA LEU A 628 -28.64 15.25 30.47
C LEU A 628 -28.01 16.56 30.95
N THR A 629 -27.39 17.33 30.05
CA THR A 629 -26.88 18.68 30.41
C THR A 629 -28.01 19.60 30.83
N ALA A 630 -29.13 19.63 30.10
CA ALA A 630 -30.27 20.48 30.48
C ALA A 630 -30.90 20.11 31.84
N LEU A 631 -30.92 18.82 32.19
CA LEU A 631 -31.36 18.37 33.53
C LEU A 631 -30.32 18.70 34.61
N SER A 632 -29.05 18.43 34.34
CA SER A 632 -27.94 18.75 35.22
C SER A 632 -27.92 20.24 35.61
N ASP A 633 -28.02 21.13 34.61
CA ASP A 633 -28.02 22.58 34.81
C ASP A 633 -29.22 23.05 35.65
N ARG A 634 -30.40 22.46 35.42
CA ARG A 634 -31.64 22.78 36.13
C ARG A 634 -31.56 22.41 37.62
N HIS A 635 -30.87 21.33 37.94
CA HIS A 635 -30.78 20.79 39.30
C HIS A 635 -29.42 21.09 39.99
N GLY A 636 -28.46 21.68 39.29
CA GLY A 636 -27.12 21.96 39.81
C GLY A 636 -26.32 20.69 40.14
N LEU A 637 -26.51 19.63 39.34
CA LEU A 637 -25.88 18.32 39.58
C LEU A 637 -24.71 18.09 38.63
N PRO A 638 -23.47 17.89 39.10
CA PRO A 638 -22.35 17.57 38.23
C PRO A 638 -22.54 16.21 37.53
N VAL A 639 -22.02 16.12 36.30
CA VAL A 639 -22.09 14.93 35.44
C VAL A 639 -20.70 14.37 35.20
N VAL A 640 -20.49 13.11 35.60
CA VAL A 640 -19.26 12.35 35.34
C VAL A 640 -19.57 11.21 34.38
N TYR A 641 -19.22 11.34 33.10
CA TYR A 641 -19.43 10.25 32.15
C TYR A 641 -18.41 9.12 32.35
N ASP A 642 -18.90 7.88 32.42
CA ASP A 642 -18.08 6.72 32.12
C ASP A 642 -18.06 6.54 30.58
N GLY A 643 -17.00 7.08 29.99
CA GLY A 643 -16.68 6.98 28.57
C GLY A 643 -15.68 5.87 28.26
N ALA A 644 -15.65 4.78 29.04
CA ALA A 644 -14.69 3.68 28.84
C ALA A 644 -14.63 3.19 27.38
N HIS A 645 -15.76 3.20 26.67
CA HIS A 645 -15.89 2.74 25.28
C HIS A 645 -15.92 3.88 24.25
N ALA A 646 -15.72 5.14 24.66
CA ALA A 646 -15.98 6.31 23.82
C ALA A 646 -14.74 6.86 23.08
N PHE A 647 -13.59 6.17 23.16
CA PHE A 647 -12.39 6.56 22.42
C PHE A 647 -12.67 6.63 20.91
N GLY A 648 -12.38 7.77 20.27
CA GLY A 648 -12.60 7.98 18.84
C GLY A 648 -14.07 8.12 18.44
N CYS A 649 -15.01 8.18 19.40
CA CYS A 649 -16.38 8.57 19.12
C CYS A 649 -16.52 10.10 19.15
N GLU A 650 -17.27 10.65 18.19
CA GLU A 650 -17.54 12.08 18.10
C GLU A 650 -19.03 12.34 17.89
N TYR A 651 -19.52 13.48 18.35
CA TYR A 651 -20.84 14.02 18.03
C TYR A 651 -20.67 15.45 17.55
N MET A 652 -21.15 15.74 16.33
CA MET A 652 -21.04 17.07 15.70
C MET A 652 -19.59 17.61 15.69
N GLY A 653 -18.61 16.73 15.45
CA GLY A 653 -17.17 17.05 15.39
C GLY A 653 -16.48 17.27 16.74
N LYS A 654 -17.22 17.08 17.85
CA LYS A 654 -16.70 17.12 19.23
C LYS A 654 -16.53 15.70 19.76
N SER A 655 -15.38 15.42 20.38
CA SER A 655 -15.13 14.14 21.04
C SER A 655 -16.18 13.87 22.12
N LEU A 656 -16.71 12.63 22.18
CA LEU A 656 -17.62 12.22 23.25
C LEU A 656 -16.95 12.26 24.63
N LEU A 657 -15.61 12.25 24.68
CA LEU A 657 -14.86 12.39 25.91
C LEU A 657 -14.86 13.82 26.46
N ASP A 658 -15.28 14.83 25.70
CA ASP A 658 -15.29 16.24 26.14
C ASP A 658 -16.70 16.73 26.52
N PHE A 659 -17.56 15.82 27.02
CA PHE A 659 -18.90 16.14 27.57
C PHE A 659 -18.93 15.97 29.10
N GLY A 660 -19.88 16.66 29.75
CA GLY A 660 -20.01 16.69 31.21
C GLY A 660 -18.91 17.48 31.90
N ASP A 661 -18.84 17.38 33.23
CA ASP A 661 -17.77 17.98 34.03
C ASP A 661 -16.47 17.18 33.90
N TYR A 662 -16.61 15.85 33.86
CA TYR A 662 -15.52 14.91 33.64
C TYR A 662 -16.00 13.73 32.78
N THR A 663 -15.12 13.20 31.93
CA THR A 663 -15.32 11.90 31.29
C THR A 663 -14.11 11.01 31.54
N ALA A 664 -14.33 9.82 32.09
CA ALA A 664 -13.29 8.81 32.27
C ALA A 664 -13.31 7.81 31.11
N CYS A 665 -12.14 7.48 30.55
CA CYS A 665 -11.99 6.49 29.48
C CYS A 665 -11.03 5.35 29.85
N SER A 666 -11.12 4.23 29.13
CA SER A 666 -10.30 3.04 29.35
C SER A 666 -9.41 2.75 28.15
N PHE A 667 -8.17 2.34 28.42
CA PHE A 667 -7.18 1.84 27.46
C PHE A 667 -6.75 0.40 27.80
N HIS A 668 -7.68 -0.38 28.34
CA HIS A 668 -7.50 -1.82 28.52
C HIS A 668 -7.30 -2.53 27.16
N SER A 669 -6.54 -3.61 27.15
CA SER A 669 -6.19 -4.41 25.94
C SER A 669 -7.37 -4.81 25.03
N THR A 670 -8.59 -4.82 25.54
CA THR A 670 -9.80 -5.16 24.78
C THR A 670 -10.42 -3.98 24.01
N GLN A 671 -9.99 -2.75 24.29
CA GLN A 671 -10.51 -1.52 23.68
C GLN A 671 -9.94 -1.30 22.27
N VAL A 672 -10.50 -0.33 21.53
CA VAL A 672 -10.01 0.04 20.19
C VAL A 672 -8.61 0.67 20.20
N PHE A 673 -8.27 1.35 21.30
CA PHE A 673 -6.93 1.83 21.63
C PHE A 673 -6.55 1.29 23.01
N HIS A 674 -5.31 0.85 23.19
CA HIS A 674 -4.88 0.35 24.49
C HIS A 674 -3.41 0.60 24.81
N THR A 675 -3.11 0.55 26.10
CA THR A 675 -1.76 0.58 26.68
C THR A 675 -1.47 -0.72 27.43
N ALA A 676 -2.16 -1.81 27.06
CA ALA A 676 -2.36 -3.05 27.82
C ALA A 676 -3.26 -2.84 29.04
N GLU A 677 -2.83 -2.01 29.98
CA GLU A 677 -3.66 -1.42 31.04
C GLU A 677 -3.49 0.10 31.00
N GLY A 678 -4.60 0.84 31.10
CA GLY A 678 -4.58 2.29 31.06
C GLY A 678 -5.96 2.93 31.00
N GLY A 679 -5.98 4.24 31.10
CA GLY A 679 -7.18 5.07 30.98
C GLY A 679 -6.82 6.53 31.05
N GLY A 680 -7.83 7.39 31.15
CA GLY A 680 -7.61 8.81 31.36
C GLY A 680 -8.89 9.54 31.71
N VAL A 681 -8.74 10.79 32.12
CA VAL A 681 -9.87 11.68 32.43
C VAL A 681 -9.74 12.92 31.57
N VAL A 682 -10.82 13.28 30.89
CA VAL A 682 -10.99 14.60 30.30
C VAL A 682 -11.80 15.44 31.28
N SER A 683 -11.33 16.65 31.55
CA SER A 683 -12.02 17.60 32.43
C SER A 683 -12.61 18.76 31.63
N ALA A 684 -13.73 19.33 32.04
CA ALA A 684 -14.34 20.49 31.39
C ALA A 684 -13.56 21.80 31.61
N THR A 685 -12.81 21.90 32.71
CA THR A 685 -12.10 23.12 33.13
C THR A 685 -10.65 22.85 33.50
N ASP A 686 -9.78 23.85 33.36
CA ASP A 686 -8.36 23.74 33.74
C ASP A 686 -8.18 23.47 35.25
N ALA A 687 -9.08 24.01 36.08
CA ALA A 687 -9.12 23.73 37.51
C ALA A 687 -9.44 22.26 37.79
N GLY A 688 -10.37 21.67 37.04
CA GLY A 688 -10.68 20.24 37.10
C GLY A 688 -9.49 19.38 36.69
N ASP A 689 -8.82 19.72 35.59
CA ASP A 689 -7.63 18.99 35.12
C ASP A 689 -6.49 19.05 36.16
N ALA A 690 -6.24 20.22 36.74
CA ALA A 690 -5.27 20.39 37.82
C ALA A 690 -5.62 19.52 39.05
N ALA A 691 -6.90 19.47 39.43
CA ALA A 691 -7.37 18.62 40.53
C ALA A 691 -7.13 17.13 40.25
N ILE A 692 -7.44 16.67 39.03
CA ILE A 692 -7.18 15.28 38.61
C ILE A 692 -5.69 14.97 38.67
N ARG A 693 -4.83 15.85 38.17
CA ARG A 693 -3.36 15.65 38.16
C ARG A 693 -2.79 15.53 39.58
N LEU A 694 -3.28 16.34 40.51
CA LEU A 694 -2.94 16.23 41.93
C LEU A 694 -3.44 14.90 42.51
N LEU A 695 -4.74 14.60 42.39
CA LEU A 695 -5.35 13.38 42.91
C LEU A 695 -4.66 12.10 42.39
N ARG A 696 -4.24 12.09 41.11
CA ARG A 696 -3.55 10.96 40.45
C ARG A 696 -2.21 10.61 41.10
N ALA A 697 -1.54 11.60 41.70
CA ALA A 697 -0.18 11.49 42.21
C ALA A 697 -0.13 11.84 43.71
N PHE A 698 -0.97 11.18 44.50
CA PHE A 698 -1.05 11.33 45.97
C PHE A 698 -1.42 12.74 46.49
N GLY A 699 -1.76 13.69 45.62
CA GLY A 699 -2.25 15.01 45.99
C GLY A 699 -1.17 16.00 46.46
N HIS A 700 0.05 15.88 45.93
CA HIS A 700 1.16 16.78 46.25
C HIS A 700 1.86 17.34 45.01
N SER A 701 2.51 18.49 45.18
CA SER A 701 3.45 19.07 44.22
C SER A 701 4.77 19.35 44.94
N GLY A 702 5.84 18.63 44.58
CA GLY A 702 7.07 18.66 45.36
C GLY A 702 6.83 18.16 46.79
N GLU A 703 7.16 19.00 47.79
CA GLU A 703 6.96 18.70 49.22
C GLU A 703 5.62 19.24 49.78
N GLU A 704 4.81 19.92 48.96
CA GLU A 704 3.53 20.49 49.37
C GLU A 704 2.38 19.48 49.15
N TYR A 705 1.79 18.99 50.25
CA TYR A 705 0.67 18.05 50.24
C TYR A 705 -0.65 18.80 50.41
N GLN A 706 -1.44 18.88 49.33
CA GLN A 706 -2.63 19.73 49.25
C GLN A 706 -3.93 18.97 49.53
N LEU A 707 -4.01 17.69 49.16
CA LEU A 707 -5.21 16.86 49.32
C LEU A 707 -4.88 15.36 49.30
N ALA A 708 -5.81 14.50 49.70
CA ALA A 708 -5.60 13.05 49.74
C ALA A 708 -5.84 12.40 48.36
N GLY A 709 -4.75 12.19 47.60
CA GLY A 709 -4.77 11.46 46.33
C GLY A 709 -4.52 9.95 46.45
N ILE A 710 -4.40 9.28 45.30
CA ILE A 710 -4.02 7.86 45.18
C ILE A 710 -2.82 7.70 44.23
N ASN A 711 -2.36 6.47 44.03
CA ASN A 711 -1.41 6.15 42.96
C ASN A 711 -2.16 5.69 41.71
N ALA A 712 -2.39 6.60 40.78
CA ALA A 712 -3.02 6.30 39.49
C ALA A 712 -2.12 6.64 38.31
N LYS A 713 -0.80 6.77 38.54
CA LYS A 713 0.19 7.12 37.51
C LYS A 713 0.42 5.95 36.55
N MET A 714 0.45 6.24 35.24
CA MET A 714 0.81 5.26 34.22
C MET A 714 2.34 5.02 34.21
N SER A 715 2.75 3.77 33.97
CA SER A 715 4.17 3.42 33.77
C SER A 715 4.64 3.79 32.36
N GLU A 716 5.95 3.99 32.20
CA GLU A 716 6.55 4.26 30.89
C GLU A 716 6.38 3.08 29.92
N LEU A 717 6.29 1.84 30.44
CA LEU A 717 6.07 0.64 29.63
C LEU A 717 4.68 0.63 28.99
N HIS A 718 3.63 0.94 29.78
CA HIS A 718 2.28 1.07 29.26
C HIS A 718 2.17 2.26 28.30
N ALA A 719 2.81 3.39 28.61
CA ALA A 719 2.82 4.54 27.72
C ALA A 719 3.50 4.24 26.37
N ALA A 720 4.63 3.51 26.39
CA ALA A 720 5.31 3.05 25.18
C ALA A 720 4.43 2.13 24.31
N MET A 721 3.59 1.28 24.92
CA MET A 721 2.60 0.47 24.19
C MET A 721 1.60 1.37 23.46
N GLY A 722 1.07 2.39 24.14
CA GLY A 722 0.16 3.36 23.53
C GLY A 722 0.80 4.14 22.38
N LEU A 723 2.01 4.66 22.57
CA LEU A 723 2.76 5.37 21.52
C LEU A 723 3.04 4.48 20.30
N SER A 724 3.22 3.17 20.50
CA SER A 724 3.43 2.22 19.40
C SER A 724 2.16 1.92 18.61
N LEU A 725 0.98 2.24 19.15
CA LEU A 725 -0.33 1.93 18.55
C LEU A 725 -1.07 3.16 18.04
N ILE A 726 -0.83 4.35 18.62
CA ILE A 726 -1.66 5.55 18.40
C ILE A 726 -1.79 5.93 16.92
N ASP A 727 -0.71 5.83 16.14
CA ASP A 727 -0.72 6.15 14.70
C ASP A 727 -1.49 5.13 13.83
N THR A 728 -1.91 4.00 14.40
CA THR A 728 -2.63 2.91 13.71
C THR A 728 -4.07 2.73 14.20
N VAL A 729 -4.51 3.53 15.18
CA VAL A 729 -5.81 3.36 15.82
C VAL A 729 -6.98 3.63 14.86
N ASP A 730 -6.87 4.66 14.00
CA ASP A 730 -7.92 4.99 13.04
C ASP A 730 -8.15 3.86 12.04
N GLU A 731 -7.06 3.21 11.61
CA GLU A 731 -7.13 2.02 10.76
C GLU A 731 -7.77 0.83 11.50
N ASN A 732 -7.45 0.62 12.78
CA ASN A 732 -8.10 -0.41 13.60
C ASN A 732 -9.62 -0.17 13.71
N ILE A 733 -10.04 1.07 13.98
CA ILE A 733 -11.46 1.47 14.04
C ILE A 733 -12.13 1.24 12.69
N ARG A 734 -11.50 1.67 11.59
CA ARG A 734 -12.02 1.50 10.22
C ARG A 734 -12.23 0.03 9.86
N GLN A 735 -11.27 -0.84 10.18
CA GLN A 735 -11.36 -2.29 9.93
C GLN A 735 -12.46 -2.95 10.76
N ARG A 736 -12.64 -2.54 12.02
CA ARG A 736 -13.77 -2.96 12.85
C ARG A 736 -15.11 -2.51 12.24
N GLY A 737 -15.17 -1.31 11.66
CA GLY A 737 -16.33 -0.82 10.90
C GLY A 737 -16.72 -1.73 9.74
N ILE A 738 -15.74 -2.21 8.97
CA ILE A 738 -15.97 -3.19 7.89
C ILE A 738 -16.58 -4.48 8.45
N VAL A 739 -16.00 -5.03 9.52
CA VAL A 739 -16.49 -6.28 10.14
C VAL A 739 -17.90 -6.10 10.70
N SER A 740 -18.21 -4.95 11.30
CA SER A 740 -19.58 -4.61 11.70
C SER A 740 -20.53 -4.65 10.50
N GLY A 741 -20.17 -4.00 9.39
CA GLY A 741 -20.99 -3.98 8.17
C GLY A 741 -21.24 -5.37 7.58
N LEU A 742 -20.28 -6.30 7.71
CA LEU A 742 -20.45 -7.69 7.28
C LEU A 742 -21.52 -8.42 8.11
N TYR A 743 -21.53 -8.25 9.44
CA TYR A 743 -22.62 -8.78 10.26
C TYR A 743 -23.95 -8.11 9.94
N ASP A 744 -23.96 -6.78 9.70
CA ASP A 744 -25.15 -6.02 9.32
C ASP A 744 -25.79 -6.59 8.05
N ALA A 745 -24.99 -7.01 7.08
CA ALA A 745 -25.47 -7.64 5.84
C ALA A 745 -25.87 -9.12 6.03
N ALA A 746 -25.20 -9.86 6.91
CA ALA A 746 -25.34 -11.32 6.99
C ALA A 746 -26.41 -11.81 8.00
N LEU A 747 -26.75 -11.02 9.02
CA LEU A 747 -27.73 -11.40 10.04
C LEU A 747 -29.18 -11.18 9.60
N ARG A 748 -30.09 -12.05 10.05
CA ARG A 748 -31.53 -11.90 9.83
C ARG A 748 -32.14 -11.00 10.92
N TRP A 749 -32.28 -9.72 10.61
CA TRP A 749 -32.81 -8.69 11.51
C TRP A 749 -34.29 -8.83 11.88
N GLY A 750 -35.05 -9.76 11.30
CA GLY A 750 -36.47 -9.94 11.64
C GLY A 750 -36.72 -10.35 13.09
N ALA A 751 -35.79 -11.06 13.72
CA ALA A 751 -35.88 -11.52 15.12
C ALA A 751 -34.79 -10.91 16.02
N LEU A 752 -33.93 -10.06 15.47
CA LEU A 752 -32.76 -9.50 16.15
C LEU A 752 -32.82 -7.99 16.08
N ARG A 753 -32.26 -7.31 17.09
CA ARG A 753 -32.09 -5.85 17.04
C ARG A 753 -30.70 -5.44 17.50
N ARG A 754 -30.29 -4.23 17.10
CA ARG A 754 -29.11 -3.53 17.62
C ARG A 754 -29.56 -2.30 18.39
N PRO A 755 -28.72 -1.80 19.33
CA PRO A 755 -28.94 -0.48 19.89
C PRO A 755 -28.98 0.58 18.78
N ALA A 756 -29.99 1.44 18.83
CA ALA A 756 -30.12 2.60 17.96
C ALA A 756 -28.98 3.59 18.23
N ARG A 757 -28.51 4.24 17.17
CA ARG A 757 -27.43 5.25 17.22
C ARG A 757 -27.93 6.53 16.57
N ARG A 758 -27.44 7.68 17.05
CA ARG A 758 -27.68 8.97 16.38
C ARG A 758 -26.88 9.03 15.07
N PRO A 759 -27.50 9.38 13.92
CA PRO A 759 -26.81 9.47 12.62
C PRO A 759 -25.61 10.43 12.61
N GLU A 760 -25.63 11.47 13.43
CA GLU A 760 -24.61 12.52 13.52
C GLU A 760 -23.38 12.11 14.34
N MET A 761 -23.39 10.90 14.90
CA MET A 761 -22.31 10.37 15.72
C MET A 761 -21.32 9.54 14.90
N THR A 762 -20.02 9.80 15.07
CA THR A 762 -18.96 8.89 14.66
C THR A 762 -18.88 7.74 15.66
N TYR A 763 -19.06 6.51 15.18
CA TYR A 763 -19.00 5.29 16.00
C TYR A 763 -17.67 4.55 15.82
N ASN A 764 -17.03 4.14 16.92
CA ASN A 764 -15.70 3.53 16.90
C ASN A 764 -15.68 2.01 16.67
N TYR A 765 -16.85 1.36 16.60
CA TYR A 765 -16.97 -0.10 16.42
C TYR A 765 -16.16 -0.91 17.46
N ALA A 766 -16.16 -0.49 18.72
CA ALA A 766 -15.53 -1.24 19.80
C ALA A 766 -16.24 -2.59 20.07
N TYR A 767 -17.58 -2.63 19.90
CA TYR A 767 -18.41 -3.81 20.18
C TYR A 767 -19.43 -4.05 19.07
N TYR A 768 -19.87 -5.31 18.96
CA TYR A 768 -21.00 -5.70 18.10
C TYR A 768 -22.14 -6.31 18.94
N PRO A 769 -22.94 -5.48 19.63
CA PRO A 769 -24.07 -5.98 20.43
C PRO A 769 -25.24 -6.41 19.55
N VAL A 770 -25.81 -7.58 19.87
CA VAL A 770 -27.04 -8.11 19.28
C VAL A 770 -28.00 -8.45 20.41
N ILE A 771 -29.24 -7.98 20.30
CA ILE A 771 -30.30 -8.24 21.26
C ILE A 771 -31.26 -9.27 20.65
N PHE A 772 -31.44 -10.37 21.38
CA PHE A 772 -32.26 -11.52 21.02
C PHE A 772 -33.72 -11.32 21.47
N PRO A 773 -34.68 -12.09 20.94
CA PRO A 773 -36.08 -11.95 21.33
C PRO A 773 -36.29 -12.31 22.81
N ASP A 774 -35.59 -13.35 23.29
CA ASP A 774 -35.63 -13.86 24.66
C ASP A 774 -34.28 -14.47 25.08
N GLU A 775 -34.12 -14.77 26.38
CA GLU A 775 -32.90 -15.36 26.92
C GLU A 775 -32.64 -16.78 26.39
N ASP A 776 -33.69 -17.57 26.18
CA ASP A 776 -33.55 -18.94 25.68
C ASP A 776 -32.93 -18.96 24.28
N ALA A 777 -33.35 -18.05 23.40
CA ALA A 777 -32.81 -17.86 22.06
C ALA A 777 -31.33 -17.48 22.12
N LEU A 778 -30.97 -16.53 22.98
CA LEU A 778 -29.58 -16.15 23.21
C LEU A 778 -28.76 -17.35 23.70
N LEU A 779 -29.24 -18.09 24.70
CA LEU A 779 -28.53 -19.23 25.29
C LEU A 779 -28.35 -20.37 24.29
N ARG A 780 -29.38 -20.67 23.47
CA ARG A 780 -29.27 -21.63 22.36
C ARG A 780 -28.15 -21.21 21.40
N VAL A 781 -28.16 -19.97 20.94
CA VAL A 781 -27.17 -19.42 19.99
C VAL A 781 -25.77 -19.41 20.60
N ALA A 782 -25.61 -18.92 21.83
CA ALA A 782 -24.34 -18.90 22.54
C ALA A 782 -23.79 -20.33 22.74
N GLY A 783 -24.66 -21.31 23.02
CA GLY A 783 -24.31 -22.72 23.07
C GLY A 783 -23.79 -23.24 21.73
N ARG A 784 -24.50 -22.97 20.63
CA ARG A 784 -24.08 -23.37 19.28
C ARG A 784 -22.76 -22.74 18.85
N LEU A 785 -22.52 -21.48 19.19
CA LEU A 785 -21.25 -20.80 18.92
C LEU A 785 -20.11 -21.41 19.75
N ARG A 786 -20.35 -21.74 21.03
CA ARG A 786 -19.37 -22.39 21.89
C ARG A 786 -18.96 -23.77 21.39
N GLU A 787 -19.90 -24.58 20.94
CA GLU A 787 -19.64 -25.88 20.28
C GLU A 787 -18.68 -25.76 19.08
N ARG A 788 -18.54 -24.54 18.52
CA ARG A 788 -17.75 -24.22 17.34
C ARG A 788 -16.51 -23.37 17.68
N ASN A 789 -16.08 -23.35 18.94
CA ASN A 789 -14.96 -22.55 19.44
C ASN A 789 -15.12 -21.04 19.23
N ILE A 790 -16.36 -20.54 19.20
CA ILE A 790 -16.65 -19.10 19.12
C ILE A 790 -17.20 -18.63 20.48
N PHE A 791 -16.55 -17.62 21.06
CA PHE A 791 -16.75 -17.18 22.43
C PHE A 791 -17.20 -15.71 22.49
N PRO A 792 -18.48 -15.43 22.19
CA PRO A 792 -19.08 -14.12 22.42
C PRO A 792 -19.17 -13.82 23.93
N ARG A 793 -19.63 -12.61 24.27
CA ARG A 793 -19.82 -12.18 25.66
C ARG A 793 -21.17 -11.51 25.87
N ARG A 794 -21.80 -11.78 27.01
CA ARG A 794 -23.03 -11.10 27.44
C ARG A 794 -22.65 -9.77 28.10
N TYR A 795 -22.18 -8.83 27.30
CA TYR A 795 -22.00 -7.46 27.75
C TYR A 795 -23.35 -6.77 27.55
N PHE A 796 -24.06 -6.28 28.58
CA PHE A 796 -23.80 -6.46 30.02
C PHE A 796 -24.87 -7.33 30.68
N TYR A 797 -24.42 -8.34 31.43
CA TYR A 797 -25.26 -9.25 32.19
C TYR A 797 -24.52 -9.70 33.46
N PRO A 798 -25.21 -9.78 34.62
CA PRO A 798 -26.58 -9.29 34.85
C PRO A 798 -26.65 -7.75 34.88
N ALA A 799 -27.86 -7.19 34.90
CA ALA A 799 -28.04 -5.76 35.15
C ALA A 799 -27.52 -5.41 36.56
N LEU A 800 -26.82 -4.28 36.68
CA LEU A 800 -26.07 -3.89 37.88
C LEU A 800 -26.97 -3.72 39.10
N ASN A 801 -28.20 -3.24 38.93
CA ASN A 801 -29.20 -3.06 39.99
C ASN A 801 -29.67 -4.40 40.64
N THR A 802 -29.32 -5.54 40.05
CA THR A 802 -29.69 -6.87 40.55
C THR A 802 -28.59 -7.56 41.35
N LEU A 803 -27.40 -6.98 41.41
CA LEU A 803 -26.21 -7.57 42.02
C LEU A 803 -26.38 -7.79 43.54
N PRO A 804 -25.84 -8.90 44.08
CA PRO A 804 -26.19 -9.37 45.41
C PRO A 804 -25.64 -8.53 46.57
N TYR A 805 -24.63 -7.69 46.31
CA TYR A 805 -23.98 -6.85 47.31
C TYR A 805 -24.52 -5.41 47.34
N LEU A 806 -25.58 -5.12 46.58
CA LEU A 806 -26.28 -3.86 46.71
C LEU A 806 -27.15 -3.86 47.98
N PRO A 807 -27.18 -2.76 48.75
CA PRO A 807 -27.94 -2.71 50.00
C PRO A 807 -29.45 -2.81 49.77
N LYS A 808 -29.93 -2.35 48.62
CA LYS A 808 -31.34 -2.42 48.20
C LYS A 808 -31.42 -2.64 46.69
N ARG A 809 -32.31 -3.54 46.27
CA ARG A 809 -32.68 -3.67 44.86
C ARG A 809 -33.57 -2.51 44.45
N GLN A 810 -33.27 -1.93 43.29
CA GLN A 810 -34.05 -0.88 42.66
C GLN A 810 -34.57 -1.44 41.34
N SER A 811 -35.86 -1.29 41.05
CA SER A 811 -36.42 -1.81 39.80
C SER A 811 -36.01 -0.94 38.62
N CYS A 812 -35.49 -1.60 37.58
CA CYS A 812 -35.14 -1.04 36.27
C CYS A 812 -35.65 -2.02 35.20
N PRO A 813 -36.98 -2.04 34.93
CA PRO A 813 -37.61 -3.07 34.10
C PRO A 813 -37.03 -3.19 32.67
N VAL A 814 -36.61 -2.09 32.05
CA VAL A 814 -36.03 -2.13 30.69
C VAL A 814 -34.66 -2.80 30.73
N ALA A 815 -33.77 -2.36 31.61
CA ALA A 815 -32.45 -2.98 31.77
C ALA A 815 -32.54 -4.46 32.19
N GLU A 816 -33.45 -4.79 33.11
CA GLU A 816 -33.70 -6.17 33.56
C GLU A 816 -34.23 -7.07 32.42
N SER A 817 -34.97 -6.50 31.47
CA SER A 817 -35.44 -7.18 30.26
C SER A 817 -34.34 -7.35 29.20
N VAL A 818 -33.50 -6.32 28.99
CA VAL A 818 -32.48 -6.33 27.93
C VAL A 818 -31.23 -7.12 28.32
N ALA A 819 -30.74 -6.98 29.55
CA ALA A 819 -29.52 -7.64 30.02
C ALA A 819 -29.48 -9.16 29.75
N PRO A 820 -30.54 -9.94 29.99
CA PRO A 820 -30.51 -11.37 29.69
C PRO A 820 -30.49 -11.69 28.19
N ARG A 821 -30.87 -10.74 27.32
CA ARG A 821 -31.04 -10.92 25.88
C ARG A 821 -29.90 -10.37 25.02
N VAL A 822 -28.88 -9.74 25.60
CA VAL A 822 -27.77 -9.12 24.84
C VAL A 822 -26.55 -10.04 24.72
N LEU A 823 -26.02 -10.13 23.51
CA LEU A 823 -24.78 -10.85 23.19
C LEU A 823 -23.89 -10.01 22.27
N CYS A 824 -22.70 -9.67 22.74
CA CYS A 824 -21.66 -9.06 21.92
C CYS A 824 -20.93 -10.15 21.13
N LEU A 825 -21.00 -10.06 19.81
CA LEU A 825 -20.33 -10.97 18.88
C LEU A 825 -18.84 -10.62 18.72
N PRO A 826 -18.00 -11.59 18.28
CA PRO A 826 -16.61 -11.33 17.89
C PRO A 826 -16.46 -10.15 16.94
N LEU A 827 -15.69 -9.15 17.37
CA LEU A 827 -15.38 -7.95 16.58
C LEU A 827 -13.95 -7.46 16.89
N TYR A 828 -13.08 -7.53 15.88
CA TYR A 828 -11.71 -7.00 15.93
C TYR A 828 -11.14 -6.83 14.51
N ALA A 829 -10.11 -5.99 14.36
CA ALA A 829 -9.44 -5.81 13.08
C ALA A 829 -8.79 -7.13 12.60
N GLY A 830 -9.01 -7.44 11.32
CA GLY A 830 -8.56 -8.70 10.73
C GLY A 830 -9.38 -9.93 11.12
N LEU A 831 -10.61 -9.77 11.66
CA LEU A 831 -11.55 -10.90 11.73
C LEU A 831 -11.94 -11.32 10.29
N ASP A 832 -11.75 -12.60 9.99
CA ASP A 832 -12.01 -13.15 8.66
C ASP A 832 -13.51 -13.08 8.31
N THR A 833 -13.81 -12.61 7.11
CA THR A 833 -15.16 -12.54 6.55
C THR A 833 -15.85 -13.92 6.58
N ALA A 834 -15.12 -15.01 6.30
CA ALA A 834 -15.67 -16.36 6.36
C ALA A 834 -16.08 -16.76 7.79
N ILE A 835 -15.35 -16.28 8.81
CA ILE A 835 -15.72 -16.49 10.22
C ILE A 835 -16.96 -15.66 10.56
N VAL A 836 -17.05 -14.41 10.10
CA VAL A 836 -18.24 -13.56 10.28
C VAL A 836 -19.48 -14.20 9.67
N GLU A 837 -19.39 -14.65 8.43
CA GLU A 837 -20.47 -15.36 7.73
C GLU A 837 -20.84 -16.67 8.43
N TYR A 838 -19.86 -17.39 8.96
CA TYR A 838 -20.10 -18.62 9.72
C TYR A 838 -20.83 -18.35 11.04
N ILE A 839 -20.45 -17.30 11.75
CA ILE A 839 -21.14 -16.84 12.97
C ILE A 839 -22.57 -16.44 12.61
N ALA A 840 -22.74 -15.59 11.60
CA ALA A 840 -24.06 -15.13 11.16
C ALA A 840 -24.96 -16.29 10.72
N ARG A 841 -24.44 -17.25 9.94
CA ARG A 841 -25.16 -18.46 9.54
C ARG A 841 -25.54 -19.32 10.74
N THR A 842 -24.65 -19.47 11.72
CA THR A 842 -24.94 -20.23 12.95
C THR A 842 -26.08 -19.57 13.74
N ILE A 843 -26.06 -18.24 13.84
CA ILE A 843 -27.13 -17.47 14.49
C ILE A 843 -28.45 -17.62 13.72
N ASN A 844 -28.43 -17.36 12.41
CA ASN A 844 -29.61 -17.41 11.54
C ASN A 844 -30.27 -18.79 11.45
N ASN A 845 -29.54 -19.87 11.71
CA ASN A 845 -30.06 -21.24 11.72
C ASN A 845 -30.57 -21.68 13.10
N ALA A 846 -30.14 -21.00 14.17
CA ALA A 846 -30.52 -21.33 15.55
C ALA A 846 -31.71 -20.49 16.05
N LEU A 847 -32.01 -19.40 15.34
CA LEU A 847 -33.27 -18.64 15.38
C LEU A 847 -34.25 -19.26 14.39
#